data_AF-A0A0G3HGI3-F1
#
_entry.id   AF-A0A0G3HGI3-F1
#
_cell.length_a   1.000
_cell.length_b   1.000
_cell.length_c   1.000
_cell.angle_alpha   90.00
_cell.angle_beta   90.00
_cell.angle_gamma   90.00
#
_symmetry.space_group_name_H-M   'P 1'
#
loop_
_entity.id
_entity.type
_entity.pdbx_description
1 polymer ?
#
loop_
_entity_poly.entity_id
_entity_poly.type
_entity_poly.pdbx_seq_one_letter_code
_entity_poly.pdbx_strand_id
1 'polypeptide(L)'
;MKLHRPLLTLAATIIFTIAPITAFFFALLAEENYGQVGGFSFVVIAGESRTSDTHFLKQLDDYADSTGGSITVERLAIDTPRHERHFFSTSVEQVWTTKSFERGKVLTFHPLLDIPDGEIRFVYNVDPGRSISNSESRQTLTEIATRHGHTIEPMTDQLLPILLIGPVAPTFTLIILAAFFLSLIHTVTQTNTVGVSRLFGHTFLKYAIGDLSQRPVQLACAALIPTVIALAALYSYNQLANCRFFFITYATVMFSGICATTLGYLLGYQIARTPGIVGAVRGKAPTRLLVDSVAALRVLSFGLLILTVPMFVSNTTAALAIREDMPRWLAHSDPIYASVGNGRDIDALAPGLSEADLRGDLILSSVGINSDPDIPATMEVNREWLINEGPPELIKSNANSSTVLLAMPEGATEKTRERVKQEHVYLRKQADKEGVSDLKIELVKYSNPYQAFSYFTDIPVMIDSPIIIVHPIGLPLHSDYDLSSFVSGHQILFKDKTAFQRFLSANPPAEETVLETGRISDLWLAQSKVYTTQAMLFTFIFIVTIGLWLILAVALSLSYYQVHRRRLEVGHLLGVNPWRLRLGLVAMEATFVILSSIWIIKAVDNRIALKSFNSPTLLSYPGLANGFHATIITILTLTTISACIPIVYHLVWSKGQRS
;
A
#
# COMPACT_ATOMS: atom_id res chain seq x y z
N MET A 1 -43.39 -1.83 12.81
CA MET A 1 -42.26 -1.26 13.57
C MET A 1 -41.33 -2.35 14.16
N LYS A 2 -40.81 -3.28 13.32
CA LYS A 2 -39.92 -4.41 13.73
C LYS A 2 -38.43 -4.16 13.48
N LEU A 3 -38.05 -3.00 12.92
CA LEU A 3 -36.70 -2.71 12.44
C LEU A 3 -35.65 -2.39 13.53
N HIS A 4 -36.05 -2.21 14.80
CA HIS A 4 -35.13 -1.80 15.88
C HIS A 4 -34.44 -2.98 16.61
N ARG A 5 -34.78 -4.23 16.27
CA ARG A 5 -34.31 -5.42 16.99
C ARG A 5 -32.98 -6.06 16.52
N PRO A 6 -32.36 -5.74 15.36
CA PRO A 6 -31.13 -6.42 14.95
C PRO A 6 -29.82 -5.60 15.05
N LEU A 7 -29.76 -4.47 15.76
CA LEU A 7 -28.53 -3.63 15.77
C LEU A 7 -27.34 -4.32 16.47
N LEU A 8 -27.59 -5.00 17.59
CA LEU A 8 -26.54 -5.78 18.28
C LEU A 8 -26.07 -6.97 17.44
N THR A 9 -26.99 -7.66 16.76
CA THR A 9 -26.65 -8.75 15.84
C THR A 9 -25.90 -8.24 14.62
N LEU A 10 -26.25 -7.07 14.10
CA LEU A 10 -25.51 -6.39 13.03
C LEU A 10 -24.08 -6.05 13.47
N ALA A 11 -23.90 -5.52 14.68
CA ALA A 11 -22.57 -5.24 15.24
C ALA A 11 -21.72 -6.52 15.31
N ALA A 12 -22.30 -7.62 15.82
CA ALA A 12 -21.65 -8.91 15.86
C ALA A 12 -21.29 -9.40 14.45
N THR A 13 -22.24 -9.41 13.52
CA THR A 13 -21.99 -9.83 12.12
C THR A 13 -20.87 -9.03 11.48
N ILE A 14 -20.81 -7.71 11.69
CA ILE A 14 -19.74 -6.86 11.18
C ILE A 14 -18.38 -7.29 11.75
N ILE A 15 -18.28 -7.47 13.07
CA ILE A 15 -17.03 -7.91 13.71
C ILE A 15 -16.59 -9.28 13.15
N PHE A 16 -17.47 -10.28 13.20
CA PHE A 16 -17.14 -11.64 12.78
C PHE A 16 -16.84 -11.76 11.28
N THR A 17 -17.39 -10.88 10.44
CA THR A 17 -17.11 -10.87 9.00
C THR A 17 -15.82 -10.14 8.67
N ILE A 18 -15.55 -9.01 9.34
CA ILE A 18 -14.40 -8.16 9.02
C ILE A 18 -13.12 -8.63 9.73
N ALA A 19 -13.22 -9.20 10.94
CA ALA A 19 -12.07 -9.69 11.68
C ALA A 19 -11.20 -10.70 10.91
N PRO A 20 -11.72 -11.75 10.24
CA PRO A 20 -10.88 -12.67 9.49
C PRO A 20 -10.23 -11.99 8.28
N ILE A 21 -10.91 -11.02 7.64
CA ILE A 21 -10.36 -10.26 6.51
C ILE A 21 -9.21 -9.37 6.98
N THR A 22 -9.38 -8.68 8.10
CA THR A 22 -8.34 -7.84 8.71
C THR A 22 -7.13 -8.68 9.12
N ALA A 23 -7.37 -9.84 9.73
CA ALA A 23 -6.32 -10.78 10.11
C ALA A 23 -5.56 -11.34 8.90
N PHE A 24 -6.26 -11.62 7.80
CA PHE A 24 -5.65 -12.07 6.55
C PHE A 24 -4.69 -11.03 5.98
N PHE A 25 -5.13 -9.77 5.86
CA PHE A 25 -4.29 -8.71 5.33
C PHE A 25 -3.13 -8.34 6.24
N PHE A 26 -3.34 -8.37 7.56
CA PHE A 26 -2.24 -8.17 8.52
C PHE A 26 -1.22 -9.31 8.44
N ALA A 27 -1.66 -10.57 8.28
CA ALA A 27 -0.76 -11.71 8.06
C ALA A 27 0.05 -11.57 6.77
N LEU A 28 -0.59 -11.12 5.69
CA LEU A 28 0.10 -10.88 4.43
C LEU A 28 1.15 -9.76 4.54
N LEU A 29 0.77 -8.62 5.15
CA LEU A 29 1.67 -7.48 5.34
C LEU A 29 2.82 -7.80 6.31
N ALA A 30 2.52 -8.52 7.40
CA ALA A 30 3.54 -8.92 8.37
C ALA A 30 4.55 -9.92 7.77
N GLU A 31 4.13 -10.78 6.84
CA GLU A 31 5.03 -11.73 6.19
C GLU A 31 5.90 -11.08 5.10
N GLU A 32 5.35 -10.14 4.33
CA GLU A 32 6.15 -9.32 3.40
C GLU A 32 7.30 -8.63 4.15
N ASN A 33 6.99 -8.15 5.35
CA ASN A 33 7.94 -7.47 6.23
C ASN A 33 8.61 -8.41 7.26
N TYR A 34 8.49 -9.74 7.15
CA TYR A 34 8.94 -10.69 8.20
C TYR A 34 10.44 -10.52 8.54
N GLY A 35 11.25 -10.25 7.52
CA GLY A 35 12.67 -9.93 7.69
C GLY A 35 12.89 -8.59 8.39
N GLN A 36 12.01 -7.61 8.22
CA GLN A 36 12.09 -6.25 8.78
C GLN A 36 11.39 -6.09 10.13
N VAL A 37 10.93 -7.19 10.76
CA VAL A 37 10.31 -7.17 12.09
C VAL A 37 11.40 -7.12 13.17
N GLY A 38 12.15 -6.02 13.17
CA GLY A 38 13.13 -5.67 14.20
C GLY A 38 12.82 -4.31 14.82
N GLY A 39 13.46 -4.01 15.94
CA GLY A 39 13.48 -2.66 16.48
C GLY A 39 14.12 -1.67 15.51
N PHE A 40 15.12 -2.12 14.73
CA PHE A 40 15.77 -1.38 13.65
C PHE A 40 16.50 -2.28 12.65
N SER A 41 16.97 -1.70 11.55
CA SER A 41 17.78 -2.39 10.54
C SER A 41 19.06 -1.60 10.23
N PHE A 42 20.08 -2.29 9.73
CA PHE A 42 21.34 -1.68 9.33
C PHE A 42 22.01 -2.42 8.16
N VAL A 43 22.83 -1.72 7.39
CA VAL A 43 23.63 -2.29 6.30
C VAL A 43 25.10 -2.27 6.70
N VAL A 44 25.80 -3.37 6.45
CA VAL A 44 27.26 -3.43 6.65
C VAL A 44 27.93 -3.05 5.33
N ILE A 45 28.72 -1.98 5.38
CA ILE A 45 29.63 -1.57 4.31
C ILE A 45 31.01 -2.07 4.71
N ALA A 46 31.52 -3.05 3.98
CA ALA A 46 32.82 -3.62 4.24
C ALA A 46 33.92 -2.56 4.00
N GLY A 47 34.74 -2.29 5.02
CA GLY A 47 36.00 -1.55 4.90
C GLY A 47 37.20 -2.49 4.74
N GLU A 48 38.43 -1.98 4.90
CA GLU A 48 39.63 -2.82 4.98
C GLU A 48 39.53 -3.77 6.20
N SER A 49 39.09 -5.00 5.93
CA SER A 49 38.91 -6.06 6.93
C SER A 49 40.22 -6.31 7.69
N ARG A 50 40.15 -6.23 9.03
CA ARG A 50 41.28 -6.55 9.93
C ARG A 50 41.23 -7.99 10.45
N THR A 51 40.12 -8.70 10.20
CA THR A 51 39.77 -10.01 10.80
C THR A 51 38.80 -10.77 9.89
N SER A 52 38.78 -12.10 9.97
CA SER A 52 37.84 -12.96 9.20
C SER A 52 36.38 -12.57 9.41
N ASP A 53 35.60 -12.41 8.33
CA ASP A 53 34.18 -12.01 8.35
C ASP A 53 33.30 -13.01 9.13
N THR A 54 33.71 -14.29 9.18
CA THR A 54 33.07 -15.32 10.04
C THR A 54 33.18 -15.02 11.54
N HIS A 55 34.23 -14.32 11.98
CA HIS A 55 34.38 -13.89 13.37
C HIS A 55 33.41 -12.75 13.71
N PHE A 56 33.14 -11.86 12.73
CA PHE A 56 32.12 -10.83 12.89
C PHE A 56 30.72 -11.43 13.02
N LEU A 57 30.36 -12.40 12.16
CA LEU A 57 29.08 -13.12 12.27
C LEU A 57 28.92 -13.81 13.63
N LYS A 58 30.00 -14.43 14.14
CA LYS A 58 30.00 -15.02 15.49
C LYS A 58 29.77 -13.99 16.60
N GLN A 59 30.35 -12.79 16.50
CA GLN A 59 30.07 -11.75 17.49
C GLN A 59 28.65 -11.23 17.43
N LEU A 60 28.01 -11.22 16.26
CA LEU A 60 26.59 -10.92 16.13
C LEU A 60 25.72 -11.98 16.82
N ASP A 61 26.08 -13.25 16.67
CA ASP A 61 25.43 -14.38 17.33
C ASP A 61 25.58 -14.31 18.86
N ASP A 62 26.82 -14.15 19.35
CA ASP A 62 27.13 -13.98 20.78
C ASP A 62 26.39 -12.75 21.37
N TYR A 63 26.29 -11.67 20.60
CA TYR A 63 25.53 -10.48 21.00
C TYR A 63 24.03 -10.79 21.13
N ALA A 64 23.43 -11.44 20.13
CA ALA A 64 22.01 -11.79 20.18
C ALA A 64 21.70 -12.71 21.38
N ASP A 65 22.55 -13.70 21.64
CA ASP A 65 22.43 -14.60 22.79
C ASP A 65 22.53 -13.86 24.12
N SER A 66 23.48 -12.93 24.26
CA SER A 66 23.68 -12.17 25.50
C SER A 66 22.52 -11.22 25.82
N THR A 67 21.82 -10.74 24.79
CA THR A 67 20.74 -9.75 24.89
C THR A 67 19.35 -10.40 24.90
N GLY A 68 19.26 -11.68 24.52
CA GLY A 68 17.99 -12.36 24.26
C GLY A 68 17.24 -11.74 23.07
N GLY A 69 17.96 -11.07 22.18
CA GLY A 69 17.47 -10.50 20.94
C GLY A 69 17.60 -11.47 19.76
N SER A 70 17.32 -10.98 18.56
CA SER A 70 17.57 -11.74 17.34
C SER A 70 18.10 -10.83 16.23
N ILE A 71 19.00 -11.38 15.41
CA ILE A 71 19.49 -10.71 14.21
C ILE A 71 19.12 -11.61 13.03
N THR A 72 18.40 -11.05 12.07
CA THR A 72 17.92 -11.78 10.89
C THR A 72 18.29 -11.05 9.61
N VAL A 73 18.75 -11.82 8.64
CA VAL A 73 19.12 -11.35 7.31
C VAL A 73 18.42 -12.19 6.24
N GLU A 74 17.96 -11.54 5.18
CA GLU A 74 17.46 -12.23 3.98
C GLU A 74 18.59 -12.28 2.94
N ARG A 75 18.95 -13.48 2.49
CA ARG A 75 19.93 -13.65 1.41
C ARG A 75 19.20 -13.71 0.09
N LEU A 76 19.57 -12.81 -0.82
CA LEU A 76 19.22 -12.88 -2.23
C LEU A 76 20.40 -13.50 -2.96
N ALA A 77 20.17 -14.57 -3.72
CA ALA A 77 21.20 -15.22 -4.51
C ALA A 77 20.64 -15.69 -5.85
N ILE A 78 21.50 -15.67 -6.89
CA ILE A 78 21.15 -16.04 -8.27
C ILE A 78 20.61 -17.48 -8.38
N ASP A 79 21.09 -18.37 -7.51
CA ASP A 79 20.73 -19.79 -7.47
C ASP A 79 19.41 -20.05 -6.74
N THR A 80 18.91 -19.08 -5.97
CA THR A 80 17.73 -19.23 -5.14
C THR A 80 16.47 -18.98 -5.97
N PRO A 81 15.58 -19.97 -6.12
CA PRO A 81 14.33 -19.76 -6.85
C PRO A 81 13.50 -18.65 -6.20
N ARG A 82 12.90 -17.75 -6.98
CA ARG A 82 12.06 -16.63 -6.47
C ARG A 82 10.88 -17.01 -5.56
N HIS A 83 10.46 -18.27 -5.59
CA HIS A 83 9.40 -18.76 -4.71
C HIS A 83 9.94 -19.25 -3.36
N GLU A 84 11.26 -19.22 -3.17
CA GLU A 84 11.95 -19.56 -1.94
C GLU A 84 12.60 -18.30 -1.37
N ARG A 85 12.44 -18.09 -0.07
CA ARG A 85 13.11 -17.00 0.67
C ARG A 85 13.99 -17.62 1.73
N HIS A 86 15.26 -17.24 1.72
CA HIS A 86 16.26 -17.78 2.64
C HIS A 86 16.59 -16.72 3.68
N PHE A 87 16.22 -17.00 4.92
CA PHE A 87 16.56 -16.17 6.07
C PHE A 87 17.67 -16.83 6.87
N PHE A 88 18.66 -16.05 7.28
CA PHE A 88 19.69 -16.47 8.22
C PHE A 88 19.46 -15.71 9.52
N SER A 89 19.33 -16.43 10.63
CA SER A 89 18.91 -15.82 11.90
C SER A 89 19.66 -16.42 13.08
N THR A 90 19.98 -15.58 14.05
CA THR A 90 20.58 -16.04 15.33
C THR A 90 19.57 -16.81 16.18
N SER A 91 18.26 -16.64 15.96
CA SER A 91 17.23 -17.36 16.73
C SER A 91 16.97 -18.78 16.22
N VAL A 92 17.78 -19.28 15.28
CA VAL A 92 17.57 -20.55 14.59
C VAL A 92 18.81 -21.42 14.74
N GLU A 93 18.69 -22.53 15.48
CA GLU A 93 19.80 -23.46 15.70
C GLU A 93 19.96 -24.51 14.58
N GLN A 94 18.88 -24.80 13.85
CA GLN A 94 18.87 -25.81 12.79
C GLN A 94 18.03 -25.34 11.61
N VAL A 95 18.43 -25.75 10.40
CA VAL A 95 17.69 -25.43 9.18
C VAL A 95 16.26 -25.94 9.27
N TRP A 96 15.29 -25.06 9.05
CA TRP A 96 13.88 -25.44 9.00
C TRP A 96 13.16 -24.70 7.88
N THR A 97 12.21 -25.40 7.26
CA THR A 97 11.44 -24.90 6.13
C THR A 97 9.96 -24.90 6.47
N THR A 98 9.28 -23.81 6.14
CA THR A 98 7.83 -23.69 6.29
C THR A 98 7.18 -23.13 5.02
N LYS A 99 5.90 -23.45 4.84
CA LYS A 99 5.10 -22.80 3.81
C LYS A 99 4.83 -21.36 4.22
N SER A 100 5.04 -20.44 3.29
CA SER A 100 4.68 -19.03 3.44
C SER A 100 3.15 -18.90 3.57
N PHE A 101 2.68 -17.88 4.29
CA PHE A 101 1.28 -17.45 4.26
C PHE A 101 0.88 -17.04 2.85
N GLU A 102 1.78 -16.36 2.12
CA GLU A 102 1.62 -16.08 0.70
C GLU A 102 1.62 -17.38 -0.13
N ARG A 103 0.59 -17.55 -0.96
CA ARG A 103 0.43 -18.77 -1.76
C ARG A 103 1.63 -18.97 -2.71
N GLY A 104 2.19 -20.18 -2.65
CA GLY A 104 3.23 -20.63 -3.57
C GLY A 104 4.64 -20.22 -3.18
N LYS A 105 4.82 -19.58 -2.03
CA LYS A 105 6.15 -19.29 -1.47
C LYS A 105 6.53 -20.27 -0.35
N VAL A 106 7.82 -20.49 -0.21
CA VAL A 106 8.45 -21.31 0.83
C VAL A 106 9.47 -20.44 1.56
N LEU A 107 9.46 -20.50 2.88
CA LEU A 107 10.42 -19.79 3.72
C LEU A 107 11.35 -20.83 4.33
N THR A 108 12.65 -20.67 4.09
CA THR A 108 13.69 -21.51 4.66
C THR A 108 14.55 -20.66 5.58
N PHE A 109 14.70 -21.11 6.81
CA PHE A 109 15.46 -20.43 7.84
C PHE A 109 16.72 -21.25 8.16
N HIS A 110 17.85 -20.57 8.20
CA HIS A 110 19.16 -21.11 8.49
C HIS A 110 19.74 -20.42 9.74
N PRO A 111 20.65 -21.07 10.48
CA PRO A 111 21.49 -20.40 11.46
C PRO A 111 22.28 -19.23 10.83
N LEU A 112 22.51 -18.15 11.57
CA LEU A 112 23.28 -17.00 11.07
C LEU A 112 24.69 -17.39 10.62
N LEU A 113 25.30 -18.36 11.31
CA LEU A 113 26.66 -18.82 11.03
C LEU A 113 26.78 -19.67 9.75
N ASP A 114 25.65 -20.14 9.19
CA ASP A 114 25.61 -20.95 7.96
C ASP A 114 25.61 -20.10 6.69
N ILE A 115 25.82 -18.77 6.80
CA ILE A 115 25.94 -17.90 5.63
C ILE A 115 27.14 -18.38 4.78
N PRO A 116 26.90 -18.73 3.49
CA PRO A 116 27.96 -19.17 2.59
C PRO A 116 29.08 -18.13 2.46
N ASP A 117 30.32 -18.60 2.38
CA ASP A 117 31.53 -17.80 2.16
C ASP A 117 31.80 -16.71 3.21
N GLY A 118 31.06 -16.71 4.32
CA GLY A 118 31.21 -15.70 5.37
C GLY A 118 30.79 -14.31 4.92
N GLU A 119 29.94 -14.19 3.90
CA GLU A 119 29.51 -12.90 3.38
C GLU A 119 28.78 -12.08 4.47
N ILE A 120 29.13 -10.80 4.59
CA ILE A 120 28.55 -9.90 5.61
C ILE A 120 27.82 -8.69 5.02
N ARG A 121 27.81 -8.54 3.69
CA ARG A 121 27.26 -7.34 3.02
C ARG A 121 25.77 -7.49 2.77
N PHE A 122 25.00 -7.43 3.86
CA PHE A 122 23.55 -7.55 3.81
C PHE A 122 22.84 -6.49 4.65
N VAL A 123 21.51 -6.47 4.50
CA VAL A 123 20.61 -5.74 5.40
C VAL A 123 20.30 -6.63 6.60
N TYR A 124 20.85 -6.26 7.76
CA TYR A 124 20.57 -6.94 9.02
C TYR A 124 19.40 -6.27 9.73
N ASN A 125 18.44 -7.07 10.17
CA ASN A 125 17.30 -6.62 10.95
C ASN A 125 17.48 -7.12 12.38
N VAL A 126 17.36 -6.20 13.34
CA VAL A 126 17.72 -6.43 14.73
C VAL A 126 16.50 -6.27 15.61
N ASP A 127 16.13 -7.34 16.31
CA ASP A 127 15.34 -7.26 17.54
C ASP A 127 16.32 -7.13 18.71
N PRO A 128 16.43 -5.96 19.37
CA PRO A 128 17.37 -5.75 20.47
C PRO A 128 17.01 -6.54 21.74
N GLY A 129 15.86 -7.23 21.77
CA GLY A 129 15.39 -7.96 22.94
C GLY A 129 14.70 -7.05 23.95
N ARG A 130 14.19 -7.64 25.04
CA ARG A 130 13.32 -6.94 26.01
C ARG A 130 14.04 -6.02 26.99
N SER A 131 15.37 -6.09 27.06
CA SER A 131 16.18 -5.46 28.12
C SER A 131 17.01 -4.26 27.64
N ILE A 132 17.13 -4.00 26.34
CA ILE A 132 18.06 -3.01 25.78
C ILE A 132 17.31 -2.05 24.85
N SER A 133 17.67 -0.77 24.92
CA SER A 133 17.08 0.25 24.05
C SER A 133 17.62 0.14 22.61
N ASN A 134 16.80 0.50 21.60
CA ASN A 134 17.24 0.51 20.19
C ASN A 134 18.51 1.36 19.99
N SER A 135 18.65 2.49 20.70
CA SER A 135 19.82 3.36 20.64
C SER A 135 21.10 2.70 21.17
N GLU A 136 20.99 1.98 22.29
CA GLU A 136 22.11 1.29 22.92
C GLU A 136 22.56 0.07 22.11
N SER A 137 21.60 -0.68 21.58
CA SER A 137 21.86 -1.79 20.66
C SER A 137 22.55 -1.31 19.38
N ARG A 138 22.09 -0.20 18.78
CA ARG A 138 22.73 0.43 17.61
C ARG A 138 24.18 0.81 17.90
N GLN A 139 24.44 1.45 19.05
CA GLN A 139 25.79 1.85 19.42
C GLN A 139 26.69 0.62 19.58
N THR A 140 26.23 -0.41 20.29
CA THR A 140 27.00 -1.64 20.54
C THR A 140 27.33 -2.36 19.24
N LEU A 141 26.38 -2.49 18.33
CA LEU A 141 26.60 -3.11 17.02
C LEU A 141 27.54 -2.29 16.14
N THR A 142 27.45 -0.95 16.19
CA THR A 142 28.39 -0.05 15.51
C THR A 142 29.81 -0.25 16.04
N GLU A 143 29.98 -0.40 17.36
CA GLU A 143 31.27 -0.69 17.97
C GLU A 143 31.82 -2.06 17.58
N ILE A 144 30.96 -3.10 17.51
CA ILE A 144 31.34 -4.44 17.06
C ILE A 144 31.84 -4.40 15.62
N ALA A 145 31.12 -3.74 14.71
CA ALA A 145 31.52 -3.60 13.31
C ALA A 145 32.82 -2.80 13.17
N THR A 146 32.94 -1.67 13.87
CA THR A 146 34.15 -0.83 13.84
C THR A 146 35.38 -1.61 14.32
N ARG A 147 35.24 -2.46 15.35
CA ARG A 147 36.32 -3.34 15.83
C ARG A 147 36.83 -4.31 14.77
N HIS A 148 35.97 -4.75 13.86
CA HIS A 148 36.30 -5.68 12.78
C HIS A 148 36.73 -4.98 11.48
N GLY A 149 36.73 -3.64 11.46
CA GLY A 149 37.09 -2.84 10.28
C GLY A 149 35.91 -2.62 9.32
N HIS A 150 34.67 -2.83 9.77
CA HIS A 150 33.47 -2.58 8.97
C HIS A 150 32.77 -1.30 9.42
N THR A 151 32.04 -0.70 8.48
CA THR A 151 31.19 0.47 8.73
C THR A 151 29.74 0.03 8.66
N ILE A 152 28.90 0.56 9.54
CA ILE A 152 27.47 0.29 9.53
C ILE A 152 26.72 1.57 9.17
N GLU A 153 25.78 1.46 8.23
CA GLU A 153 24.79 2.50 7.96
C GLU A 153 23.42 2.10 8.53
N PRO A 154 22.85 2.90 9.46
CA PRO A 154 21.53 2.62 10.00
C PRO A 154 20.44 2.88 8.95
N MET A 155 19.49 1.96 8.85
CA MET A 155 18.27 2.18 8.07
C MET A 155 17.15 2.72 8.98
N THR A 156 16.31 3.60 8.43
CA THR A 156 15.16 4.17 9.15
C THR A 156 14.16 3.09 9.57
N ASP A 157 13.68 3.13 10.81
CA ASP A 157 12.69 2.19 11.34
C ASP A 157 11.35 2.33 10.61
N GLN A 158 11.01 1.37 9.74
CA GLN A 158 9.81 1.49 8.89
C GLN A 158 8.56 0.82 9.45
N LEU A 159 8.68 -0.10 10.43
CA LEU A 159 7.57 -0.99 10.79
C LEU A 159 6.39 -0.26 11.45
N LEU A 160 6.63 0.60 12.44
CA LEU A 160 5.57 1.37 13.10
C LEU A 160 4.90 2.37 12.14
N PRO A 161 5.65 3.13 11.31
CA PRO A 161 5.06 3.89 10.21
C PRO A 161 4.25 3.05 9.22
N ILE A 162 4.74 1.89 8.76
CA ILE A 162 4.03 1.00 7.84
C ILE A 162 2.72 0.49 8.45
N LEU A 163 2.71 0.16 9.74
CA LEU A 163 1.49 -0.29 10.43
C LEU A 163 0.50 0.84 10.73
N LEU A 164 0.97 2.04 11.08
CA LEU A 164 0.12 3.19 11.42
C LEU A 164 -0.39 3.97 10.20
N ILE A 165 0.43 4.10 9.17
CA ILE A 165 0.09 4.76 7.90
C ILE A 165 -0.61 3.75 6.99
N GLY A 166 -0.34 2.46 7.18
CA GLY A 166 -0.92 1.39 6.39
C GLY A 166 -2.43 1.23 6.58
N PRO A 167 -3.10 0.65 5.57
CA PRO A 167 -4.54 0.41 5.55
C PRO A 167 -5.13 -0.34 6.77
N VAL A 168 -4.32 -1.14 7.47
CA VAL A 168 -4.80 -2.00 8.57
C VAL A 168 -5.28 -1.20 9.79
N ALA A 169 -4.51 -0.19 10.22
CA ALA A 169 -4.87 0.59 11.42
C ALA A 169 -6.17 1.39 11.27
N PRO A 170 -6.44 2.10 10.14
CA PRO A 170 -7.74 2.71 9.88
C PRO A 170 -8.89 1.69 9.89
N THR A 171 -8.70 0.52 9.26
CA THR A 171 -9.72 -0.54 9.21
C THR A 171 -10.06 -1.05 10.61
N PHE A 172 -9.02 -1.36 11.40
CA PHE A 172 -9.16 -1.82 12.76
C PHE A 172 -9.92 -0.81 13.63
N THR A 173 -9.54 0.46 13.52
CA THR A 173 -10.19 1.58 14.24
C THR A 173 -11.65 1.72 13.83
N LEU A 174 -11.96 1.63 12.53
CA LEU A 174 -13.31 1.70 12.00
C LEU A 174 -14.21 0.60 12.55
N ILE A 175 -13.73 -0.65 12.63
CA ILE A 175 -14.51 -1.78 13.16
C ILE A 175 -14.84 -1.56 14.64
N ILE A 176 -13.84 -1.13 15.43
CA ILE A 176 -14.01 -0.86 16.86
C ILE A 176 -15.05 0.23 17.08
N LEU A 177 -14.95 1.34 16.35
CA LEU A 177 -15.91 2.44 16.42
C LEU A 177 -17.30 1.96 15.99
N ALA A 178 -17.42 1.26 14.87
CA ALA A 178 -18.70 0.75 14.37
C ALA A 178 -19.40 -0.15 15.39
N ALA A 179 -18.67 -1.13 15.93
CA ALA A 179 -19.14 -2.07 16.94
C ALA A 179 -19.62 -1.37 18.21
N PHE A 180 -18.79 -0.46 18.73
CA PHE A 180 -19.09 0.33 19.92
C PHE A 180 -20.40 1.11 19.75
N PHE A 181 -20.56 1.84 18.65
CA PHE A 181 -21.72 2.71 18.46
C PHE A 181 -22.99 1.98 18.09
N LEU A 182 -22.93 0.93 17.28
CA LEU A 182 -24.09 0.09 17.01
C LEU A 182 -24.65 -0.52 18.31
N SER A 183 -23.77 -0.96 19.20
CA SER A 183 -24.14 -1.49 20.52
C SER A 183 -24.71 -0.41 21.45
N LEU A 184 -24.10 0.78 21.45
CA LEU A 184 -24.59 1.94 22.21
C LEU A 184 -25.98 2.39 21.74
N ILE A 185 -26.19 2.51 20.43
CA ILE A 185 -27.48 2.90 19.85
C ILE A 185 -28.53 1.81 20.12
N HIS A 186 -28.18 0.52 20.00
CA HIS A 186 -29.08 -0.59 20.31
C HIS A 186 -29.68 -0.46 21.72
N THR A 187 -28.85 -0.23 22.72
CA THR A 187 -29.31 -0.12 24.12
C THR A 187 -30.10 1.17 24.38
N VAL A 188 -29.67 2.31 23.82
CA VAL A 188 -30.41 3.57 24.04
C VAL A 188 -31.75 3.58 23.31
N THR A 189 -31.85 3.03 22.10
CA THR A 189 -33.15 2.89 21.42
C THR A 189 -34.12 1.96 22.17
N GLN A 190 -33.60 1.15 23.10
CA GLN A 190 -34.34 0.28 24.01
C GLN A 190 -34.58 0.87 25.41
N THR A 191 -34.59 2.21 25.54
CA THR A 191 -34.79 2.88 26.84
C THR A 191 -36.06 2.41 27.58
N ASN A 192 -37.15 2.08 26.86
CA ASN A 192 -38.37 1.55 27.47
C ASN A 192 -38.14 0.18 28.12
N THR A 193 -37.56 -0.78 27.38
CA THR A 193 -37.26 -2.11 27.91
C THR A 193 -36.29 -2.04 29.09
N VAL A 194 -35.28 -1.16 29.03
CA VAL A 194 -34.39 -0.87 30.17
C VAL A 194 -35.18 -0.32 31.36
N GLY A 195 -36.10 0.62 31.14
CA GLY A 195 -36.97 1.20 32.17
C GLY A 195 -37.87 0.15 32.85
N VAL A 196 -38.49 -0.74 32.06
CA VAL A 196 -39.31 -1.84 32.55
C VAL A 196 -38.48 -2.84 33.37
N SER A 197 -37.31 -3.25 32.87
CA SER A 197 -36.42 -4.16 33.61
C SER A 197 -35.95 -3.56 34.94
N ARG A 198 -35.69 -2.24 34.98
CA ARG A 198 -35.36 -1.53 36.23
C ARG A 198 -36.53 -1.48 37.19
N LEU A 199 -37.76 -1.35 36.70
CA LEU A 199 -38.96 -1.36 37.53
C LEU A 199 -39.15 -2.72 38.25
N PHE A 200 -38.74 -3.82 37.61
CA PHE A 200 -38.68 -5.16 38.22
C PHE A 200 -37.40 -5.43 39.02
N GLY A 201 -36.56 -4.42 39.28
CA GLY A 201 -35.34 -4.56 40.09
C GLY A 201 -34.23 -5.41 39.44
N HIS A 202 -34.27 -5.61 38.12
CA HIS A 202 -33.22 -6.37 37.44
C HIS A 202 -31.90 -5.59 37.41
N THR A 203 -30.81 -6.29 37.73
CA THR A 203 -29.45 -5.78 37.54
C THR A 203 -29.08 -5.73 36.06
N PHE A 204 -28.05 -4.94 35.71
CA PHE A 204 -27.51 -4.88 34.35
C PHE A 204 -27.25 -6.29 33.78
N LEU A 205 -26.64 -7.16 34.57
CA LEU A 205 -26.26 -8.50 34.15
C LEU A 205 -27.49 -9.37 33.80
N LYS A 206 -28.56 -9.29 34.59
CA LYS A 206 -29.82 -9.98 34.30
C LYS A 206 -30.49 -9.45 33.03
N TYR A 207 -30.45 -8.14 32.81
CA TYR A 207 -30.95 -7.52 31.57
C TYR A 207 -30.14 -7.98 30.36
N ALA A 208 -28.81 -7.90 30.42
CA ALA A 208 -27.92 -8.28 29.34
C ALA A 208 -28.05 -9.75 28.96
N ILE A 209 -28.08 -10.66 29.95
CA ILE A 209 -28.31 -12.10 29.72
C ILE A 209 -29.68 -12.32 29.08
N GLY A 210 -30.72 -11.62 29.55
CA GLY A 210 -32.06 -11.70 28.97
C GLY A 210 -32.16 -11.18 27.53
N ASP A 211 -31.39 -10.14 27.18
CA ASP A 211 -31.35 -9.58 25.82
C ASP A 211 -30.53 -10.49 24.86
N LEU A 212 -29.45 -11.10 25.37
CA LEU A 212 -28.63 -12.08 24.62
C LEU A 212 -29.37 -13.41 24.40
N SER A 213 -30.08 -13.92 25.42
CA SER A 213 -30.82 -15.19 25.35
C SER A 213 -32.02 -15.15 24.43
N GLN A 214 -32.48 -13.96 24.03
CA GLN A 214 -33.50 -13.79 23.00
C GLN A 214 -32.96 -13.96 21.57
N ARG A 215 -31.63 -13.97 21.37
CA ARG A 215 -30.99 -14.02 20.04
C ARG A 215 -29.84 -15.04 19.91
N PRO A 216 -29.85 -16.21 20.58
CA PRO A 216 -28.70 -17.12 20.59
C PRO A 216 -28.40 -17.66 19.19
N VAL A 217 -29.44 -18.06 18.45
CA VAL A 217 -29.29 -18.56 17.07
C VAL A 217 -28.72 -17.49 16.14
N GLN A 218 -29.19 -16.25 16.24
CA GLN A 218 -28.72 -15.17 15.37
C GLN A 218 -27.26 -14.81 15.63
N LEU A 219 -26.85 -14.75 16.91
CA LEU A 219 -25.47 -14.50 17.29
C LEU A 219 -24.55 -15.68 16.94
N ALA A 220 -25.03 -16.91 17.14
CA ALA A 220 -24.30 -18.12 16.73
C ALA A 220 -24.10 -18.16 15.21
N CYS A 221 -25.14 -17.88 14.42
CA CYS A 221 -25.03 -17.78 12.96
C CYS A 221 -24.08 -16.64 12.54
N ALA A 222 -24.17 -15.47 13.19
CA ALA A 222 -23.27 -14.35 12.92
C ALA A 222 -21.79 -14.67 13.20
N ALA A 223 -21.51 -15.57 14.15
CA ALA A 223 -20.15 -16.01 14.47
C ALA A 223 -19.67 -17.18 13.60
N LEU A 224 -20.48 -18.23 13.48
CA LEU A 224 -20.10 -19.49 12.84
C LEU A 224 -19.98 -19.33 11.32
N ILE A 225 -20.94 -18.66 10.67
CA ILE A 225 -20.96 -18.58 9.21
C ILE A 225 -19.70 -17.87 8.66
N PRO A 226 -19.33 -16.66 9.13
CA PRO A 226 -18.13 -16.00 8.63
C PRO A 226 -16.84 -16.75 8.97
N THR A 227 -16.76 -17.36 10.16
CA THR A 227 -15.59 -18.15 10.58
C THR A 227 -15.39 -19.38 9.68
N VAL A 228 -16.45 -20.12 9.37
CA VAL A 228 -16.39 -21.29 8.48
C VAL A 228 -16.03 -20.87 7.06
N ILE A 229 -16.60 -19.78 6.55
CA ILE A 229 -16.26 -19.24 5.23
C ILE A 229 -14.78 -18.81 5.19
N ALA A 230 -14.30 -18.12 6.22
CA ALA A 230 -12.91 -17.69 6.32
C ALA A 230 -11.94 -18.88 6.35
N LEU A 231 -12.28 -19.96 7.07
CA LEU A 231 -11.50 -21.18 7.10
C LEU A 231 -11.46 -21.90 5.75
N ALA A 232 -12.62 -22.02 5.08
CA ALA A 232 -12.70 -22.60 3.76
C ALA A 232 -11.90 -21.78 2.72
N ALA A 233 -12.00 -20.45 2.79
CA ALA A 233 -11.24 -19.54 1.93
C ALA A 233 -9.74 -19.64 2.21
N LEU A 234 -9.32 -19.66 3.49
CA LEU A 234 -7.91 -19.77 3.87
C LEU A 234 -7.33 -21.13 3.44
N TYR A 235 -8.07 -22.23 3.65
CA TYR A 235 -7.69 -23.55 3.16
C TYR A 235 -7.55 -23.57 1.63
N SER A 236 -8.51 -22.98 0.91
CA SER A 236 -8.45 -22.86 -0.56
C SER A 236 -7.29 -21.97 -1.03
N TYR A 237 -6.88 -20.98 -0.24
CA TYR A 237 -5.84 -20.03 -0.60
C TYR A 237 -4.43 -20.59 -0.36
N ASN A 238 -4.14 -21.09 0.84
CA ASN A 238 -2.79 -21.51 1.23
C ASN A 238 -2.73 -22.83 2.01
N GLN A 239 -3.79 -23.64 1.98
CA GLN A 239 -3.86 -24.92 2.72
C GLN A 239 -3.62 -24.76 4.23
N LEU A 240 -4.00 -23.62 4.82
CA LEU A 240 -3.77 -23.27 6.23
C LEU A 240 -2.28 -23.11 6.59
N ALA A 241 -1.43 -22.74 5.63
CA ALA A 241 -0.05 -22.34 5.91
C ALA A 241 -0.01 -21.15 6.88
N ASN A 242 0.92 -21.20 7.85
CA ASN A 242 1.08 -20.20 8.92
C ASN A 242 -0.23 -19.85 9.66
N CYS A 243 -1.16 -20.81 9.80
CA CYS A 243 -2.48 -20.56 10.40
C CYS A 243 -2.41 -20.03 11.83
N ARG A 244 -1.36 -20.37 12.59
CA ARG A 244 -1.14 -19.85 13.95
C ARG A 244 -1.10 -18.31 13.98
N PHE A 245 -0.35 -17.69 13.07
CA PHE A 245 -0.24 -16.23 13.00
C PHE A 245 -1.57 -15.57 12.65
N PHE A 246 -2.28 -16.15 11.67
CA PHE A 246 -3.63 -15.73 11.29
C PHE A 246 -4.59 -15.80 12.48
N PHE A 247 -4.63 -16.92 13.21
CA PHE A 247 -5.55 -17.09 14.34
C PHE A 247 -5.23 -16.19 15.52
N ILE A 248 -3.95 -15.92 15.82
CA ILE A 248 -3.57 -14.94 16.84
C ILE A 248 -4.11 -13.57 16.47
N THR A 249 -3.88 -13.13 15.23
CA THR A 249 -4.35 -11.84 14.75
C THR A 249 -5.88 -11.78 14.74
N TYR A 250 -6.54 -12.81 14.23
CA TYR A 250 -7.99 -12.94 14.22
C TYR A 250 -8.57 -12.86 15.64
N ALA A 251 -7.99 -13.59 16.59
CA ALA A 251 -8.42 -13.56 17.99
C ALA A 251 -8.23 -12.16 18.60
N THR A 252 -7.13 -11.47 18.32
CA THR A 252 -6.89 -10.10 18.78
C THR A 252 -7.93 -9.11 18.24
N VAL A 253 -8.23 -9.18 16.94
CA VAL A 253 -9.25 -8.30 16.32
C VAL A 253 -10.64 -8.61 16.87
N MET A 254 -10.98 -9.90 16.99
CA MET A 254 -12.23 -10.36 17.58
C MET A 254 -12.40 -9.89 19.02
N PHE A 255 -11.38 -10.11 19.86
CA PHE A 255 -11.39 -9.72 21.27
C PHE A 255 -11.58 -8.21 21.40
N SER A 256 -10.85 -7.41 20.61
CA SER A 256 -10.97 -5.96 20.60
C SER A 256 -12.37 -5.50 20.19
N GLY A 257 -12.97 -6.12 19.16
CA GLY A 257 -14.34 -5.83 18.73
C GLY A 257 -15.39 -6.22 19.77
N ILE A 258 -15.21 -7.34 20.47
CA ILE A 258 -16.08 -7.77 21.58
C ILE A 258 -15.97 -6.76 22.74
N CYS A 259 -14.76 -6.38 23.15
CA CYS A 259 -14.54 -5.37 24.17
C CYS A 259 -15.22 -4.05 23.82
N ALA A 260 -15.10 -3.60 22.56
CA ALA A 260 -15.76 -2.39 22.06
C ALA A 260 -17.29 -2.50 22.12
N THR A 261 -17.84 -3.64 21.70
CA THR A 261 -19.29 -3.92 21.76
C THR A 261 -19.79 -3.92 23.19
N THR A 262 -19.08 -4.58 24.11
CA THR A 262 -19.42 -4.65 25.53
C THR A 262 -19.37 -3.27 26.17
N LEU A 263 -18.33 -2.48 25.88
CA LEU A 263 -18.19 -1.12 26.39
C LEU A 263 -19.31 -0.21 25.86
N GLY A 264 -19.62 -0.30 24.56
CA GLY A 264 -20.74 0.42 23.95
C GLY A 264 -22.09 0.03 24.57
N TYR A 265 -22.30 -1.27 24.83
CA TYR A 265 -23.52 -1.79 25.47
C TYR A 265 -23.66 -1.26 26.91
N LEU A 266 -22.57 -1.29 27.68
CA LEU A 266 -22.52 -0.79 29.06
C LEU A 266 -22.80 0.71 29.11
N LEU A 267 -22.12 1.50 28.30
CA LEU A 267 -22.30 2.95 28.25
C LEU A 267 -23.70 3.32 27.78
N GLY A 268 -24.22 2.66 26.73
CA GLY A 268 -25.57 2.89 26.27
C GLY A 268 -26.63 2.50 27.30
N TYR A 269 -26.42 1.45 28.10
CA TYR A 269 -27.26 1.14 29.26
C TYR A 269 -27.21 2.24 30.32
N GLN A 270 -26.03 2.76 30.68
CA GLN A 270 -25.92 3.86 31.64
C GLN A 270 -26.58 5.15 31.12
N ILE A 271 -26.41 5.45 29.84
CA ILE A 271 -27.11 6.56 29.17
C ILE A 271 -28.61 6.33 29.28
N ALA A 272 -29.13 5.17 28.88
CA ALA A 272 -30.56 4.82 28.99
C ALA A 272 -31.12 4.92 30.43
N ARG A 273 -30.26 4.96 31.47
CA ARG A 273 -30.67 5.16 32.86
C ARG A 273 -30.87 6.61 33.30
N THR A 274 -30.33 7.58 32.56
CA THR A 274 -30.42 9.00 32.94
C THR A 274 -31.85 9.56 33.01
N PRO A 275 -32.83 9.15 32.18
CA PRO A 275 -34.23 9.44 32.44
C PRO A 275 -34.68 8.72 33.72
N GLY A 276 -35.38 9.42 34.62
CA GLY A 276 -36.02 8.78 35.78
C GLY A 276 -36.93 7.61 35.36
N ILE A 277 -37.15 6.63 36.24
CA ILE A 277 -37.82 5.35 35.90
C ILE A 277 -39.16 5.57 35.16
N VAL A 278 -40.00 6.48 35.65
CA VAL A 278 -41.28 6.84 35.03
C VAL A 278 -41.10 7.45 33.64
N GLY A 279 -40.03 8.22 33.43
CA GLY A 279 -39.64 8.75 32.13
C GLY A 279 -39.18 7.65 31.18
N ALA A 280 -38.33 6.74 31.64
CA ALA A 280 -37.80 5.64 30.84
C ALA A 280 -38.91 4.66 30.41
N VAL A 281 -39.83 4.27 31.31
CA VAL A 281 -41.01 3.43 30.99
C VAL A 281 -41.92 4.10 29.96
N ARG A 282 -42.01 5.44 29.98
CA ARG A 282 -42.71 6.23 28.94
C ARG A 282 -41.89 6.42 27.66
N GLY A 283 -40.70 5.82 27.58
CA GLY A 283 -39.80 5.90 26.43
C GLY A 283 -39.07 7.24 26.27
N LYS A 284 -38.99 8.08 27.31
CA LYS A 284 -38.12 9.26 27.27
C LYS A 284 -36.66 8.79 27.31
N ALA A 285 -35.89 9.12 26.27
CA ALA A 285 -34.46 8.85 26.20
C ALA A 285 -33.65 10.16 26.35
N PRO A 286 -32.40 10.12 26.88
CA PRO A 286 -31.50 11.27 27.00
C PRO A 286 -30.93 11.62 25.63
N THR A 287 -31.74 12.36 24.89
CA THR A 287 -31.74 12.27 23.44
C THR A 287 -30.73 13.21 22.78
N ARG A 288 -30.35 14.31 23.45
CA ARG A 288 -29.35 15.27 22.94
C ARG A 288 -27.93 14.68 22.88
N LEU A 289 -27.46 14.11 23.98
CA LEU A 289 -26.12 13.49 24.06
C LEU A 289 -25.91 12.41 22.99
N LEU A 290 -26.97 11.68 22.65
CA LEU A 290 -26.90 10.64 21.62
C LEU A 290 -26.80 11.24 20.21
N VAL A 291 -27.56 12.30 19.90
CA VAL A 291 -27.43 13.00 18.61
C VAL A 291 -26.05 13.61 18.47
N ASP A 292 -25.55 14.29 19.51
CA ASP A 292 -24.24 14.95 19.50
C ASP A 292 -23.10 13.92 19.33
N SER A 293 -23.21 12.76 20.00
CA SER A 293 -22.22 11.67 19.87
C SER A 293 -22.21 11.08 18.47
N VAL A 294 -23.38 10.79 17.90
CA VAL A 294 -23.47 10.27 16.52
C VAL A 294 -23.00 11.33 15.51
N ALA A 295 -23.25 12.60 15.78
CA ALA A 295 -22.79 13.70 14.95
C ALA A 295 -21.26 13.87 14.97
N ALA A 296 -20.62 13.74 16.13
CA ALA A 296 -19.16 13.78 16.24
C ALA A 296 -18.50 12.65 15.43
N LEU A 297 -19.08 11.44 15.45
CA LEU A 297 -18.57 10.32 14.66
C LEU A 297 -18.81 10.47 13.17
N ARG A 298 -19.92 11.10 12.79
CA ARG A 298 -20.11 11.53 11.41
C ARG A 298 -18.91 12.37 11.00
N VAL A 299 -18.50 13.38 11.77
CA VAL A 299 -17.30 14.16 11.43
C VAL A 299 -16.04 13.29 11.29
N LEU A 300 -15.80 12.34 12.21
CA LEU A 300 -14.64 11.45 12.13
C LEU A 300 -14.69 10.50 10.91
N SER A 301 -15.84 9.86 10.66
CA SER A 301 -16.03 8.95 9.53
C SER A 301 -16.01 9.68 8.18
N PHE A 302 -16.41 10.95 8.14
CA PHE A 302 -16.24 11.81 6.98
C PHE A 302 -14.76 12.07 6.67
N GLY A 303 -13.95 12.35 7.70
CA GLY A 303 -12.50 12.48 7.55
C GLY A 303 -11.87 11.20 6.99
N LEU A 304 -12.27 10.05 7.51
CA LEU A 304 -11.82 8.74 6.99
C LEU A 304 -12.28 8.49 5.55
N LEU A 305 -13.49 8.92 5.19
CA LEU A 305 -13.98 8.83 3.82
C LEU A 305 -13.13 9.68 2.86
N ILE A 306 -12.81 10.92 3.23
CA ILE A 306 -11.93 11.79 2.44
C ILE A 306 -10.54 11.19 2.26
N LEU A 307 -10.00 10.50 3.27
CA LEU A 307 -8.67 9.87 3.18
C LEU A 307 -8.69 8.57 2.36
N THR A 308 -9.73 7.76 2.49
CA THR A 308 -9.78 6.42 1.90
C THR A 308 -10.22 6.40 0.43
N VAL A 309 -11.10 7.30 -0.01
CA VAL A 309 -11.56 7.33 -1.41
C VAL A 309 -10.41 7.56 -2.40
N PRO A 310 -9.50 8.54 -2.22
CA PRO A 310 -8.38 8.73 -3.14
C PRO A 310 -7.45 7.52 -3.19
N MET A 311 -7.18 6.88 -2.05
CA MET A 311 -6.36 5.67 -1.98
C MET A 311 -7.02 4.50 -2.72
N PHE A 312 -8.32 4.29 -2.53
CA PHE A 312 -9.09 3.29 -3.26
C PHE A 312 -9.02 3.54 -4.76
N VAL A 313 -9.40 4.73 -5.22
CA VAL A 313 -9.47 5.03 -6.65
C VAL A 313 -8.09 4.89 -7.28
N SER A 314 -7.04 5.46 -6.68
CA SER A 314 -5.67 5.38 -7.20
C SER A 314 -5.21 3.92 -7.36
N ASN A 315 -5.34 3.11 -6.31
CA ASN A 315 -4.91 1.71 -6.35
C ASN A 315 -5.75 0.86 -7.32
N THR A 316 -7.07 1.08 -7.38
CA THR A 316 -7.94 0.37 -8.34
C THR A 316 -7.61 0.75 -9.78
N THR A 317 -7.36 2.03 -10.06
CA THR A 317 -6.94 2.46 -11.41
C THR A 317 -5.57 1.91 -11.79
N ALA A 318 -4.63 1.83 -10.85
CA ALA A 318 -3.34 1.17 -11.08
C ALA A 318 -3.52 -0.34 -11.37
N ALA A 319 -4.35 -1.03 -10.59
CA ALA A 319 -4.66 -2.44 -10.81
C ALA A 319 -5.38 -2.72 -12.14
N LEU A 320 -6.21 -1.78 -12.62
CA LEU A 320 -6.82 -1.85 -13.95
C LEU A 320 -5.77 -1.61 -15.05
N ALA A 321 -4.92 -0.61 -14.92
CA ALA A 321 -3.83 -0.34 -15.86
C ALA A 321 -2.90 -1.56 -16.01
N ILE A 322 -2.55 -2.22 -14.90
CA ILE A 322 -1.77 -3.47 -14.92
C ILE A 322 -2.44 -4.56 -15.77
N ARG A 323 -3.77 -4.68 -15.73
CA ARG A 323 -4.49 -5.66 -16.57
C ARG A 323 -4.48 -5.28 -18.04
N GLU A 324 -4.58 -4.00 -18.35
CA GLU A 324 -4.50 -3.48 -19.72
C GLU A 324 -3.10 -3.64 -20.31
N ASP A 325 -2.06 -3.52 -19.48
CA ASP A 325 -0.66 -3.62 -19.89
C ASP A 325 -0.13 -5.06 -19.93
N MET A 326 -0.82 -6.03 -19.33
CA MET A 326 -0.41 -7.45 -19.30
C MET A 326 -0.08 -8.03 -20.69
N PRO A 327 -0.90 -7.85 -21.75
CA PRO A 327 -0.56 -8.38 -23.07
C PRO A 327 0.71 -7.77 -23.65
N ARG A 328 1.00 -6.50 -23.31
CA ARG A 328 2.21 -5.80 -23.76
C ARG A 328 3.45 -6.37 -23.08
N TRP A 329 3.39 -6.62 -21.77
CA TRP A 329 4.49 -7.27 -21.04
C TRP A 329 4.73 -8.70 -21.49
N LEU A 330 3.69 -9.45 -21.83
CA LEU A 330 3.85 -10.81 -22.38
C LEU A 330 4.58 -10.79 -23.73
N ALA A 331 4.35 -9.78 -24.57
CA ALA A 331 5.04 -9.61 -25.85
C ALA A 331 6.54 -9.25 -25.70
N HIS A 332 6.94 -8.64 -24.57
CA HIS A 332 8.30 -8.15 -24.32
C HIS A 332 8.96 -8.85 -23.11
N SER A 333 8.67 -10.13 -22.89
CA SER A 333 9.02 -10.85 -21.65
C SER A 333 10.42 -11.46 -21.61
N ASP A 334 11.13 -11.48 -22.74
CA ASP A 334 12.40 -12.20 -22.88
C ASP A 334 13.61 -11.57 -22.15
N PRO A 335 13.77 -10.23 -22.08
CA PRO A 335 14.94 -9.62 -21.46
C PRO A 335 15.10 -9.98 -19.97
N ILE A 336 16.36 -10.05 -19.54
CA ILE A 336 16.76 -10.45 -18.20
C ILE A 336 17.33 -9.25 -17.46
N TYR A 337 16.83 -9.00 -16.25
CA TYR A 337 17.44 -8.01 -15.36
C TYR A 337 18.48 -8.69 -14.47
N ALA A 338 19.40 -7.87 -13.98
CA ALA A 338 20.32 -8.21 -12.89
C ALA A 338 20.14 -7.17 -11.78
N SER A 339 20.06 -7.63 -10.54
CA SER A 339 20.01 -6.77 -9.36
C SER A 339 21.32 -6.88 -8.60
N VAL A 340 21.82 -5.75 -8.12
CA VAL A 340 23.11 -5.65 -7.42
C VAL A 340 22.87 -5.42 -5.93
N GLY A 341 23.70 -6.06 -5.10
CA GLY A 341 23.63 -5.95 -3.65
C GLY A 341 24.13 -4.63 -3.08
N ASN A 342 23.48 -4.17 -2.00
CA ASN A 342 23.94 -3.02 -1.23
C ASN A 342 25.33 -3.27 -0.62
N GLY A 343 26.21 -2.26 -0.66
CA GLY A 343 27.55 -2.33 -0.06
C GLY A 343 28.62 -3.07 -0.87
N ARG A 344 28.33 -3.42 -2.13
CA ARG A 344 29.28 -4.00 -3.09
C ARG A 344 29.86 -2.94 -4.03
N ASP A 345 31.02 -3.23 -4.60
CA ASP A 345 31.66 -2.37 -5.60
C ASP A 345 30.97 -2.53 -6.96
N ILE A 346 29.94 -1.72 -7.18
CA ILE A 346 29.09 -1.80 -8.39
C ILE A 346 29.87 -1.35 -9.63
N ASP A 347 30.84 -0.43 -9.45
CA ASP A 347 31.61 0.17 -10.54
C ASP A 347 32.53 -0.86 -11.23
N ALA A 348 32.86 -1.95 -10.54
CA ALA A 348 33.56 -3.09 -11.13
C ALA A 348 32.78 -3.78 -12.27
N LEU A 349 31.47 -3.56 -12.39
CA LEU A 349 30.65 -4.11 -13.48
C LEU A 349 30.78 -3.33 -14.79
N ALA A 350 31.07 -2.04 -14.73
CA ALA A 350 30.96 -1.11 -15.85
C ALA A 350 31.81 -1.48 -17.09
N PRO A 351 33.07 -1.94 -16.95
CA PRO A 351 33.87 -2.36 -18.12
C PRO A 351 33.23 -3.54 -18.87
N GLY A 352 32.72 -4.54 -18.13
CA GLY A 352 32.08 -5.69 -18.74
C GLY A 352 30.71 -5.38 -19.35
N LEU A 353 29.98 -4.38 -18.82
CA LEU A 353 28.73 -3.91 -19.41
C LEU A 353 28.99 -3.22 -20.74
N SER A 354 30.01 -2.36 -20.80
CA SER A 354 30.45 -1.70 -22.03
C SER A 354 30.83 -2.72 -23.11
N GLU A 355 31.55 -3.79 -22.72
CA GLU A 355 31.91 -4.87 -23.64
C GLU A 355 30.71 -5.72 -24.09
N ALA A 356 29.72 -5.92 -23.21
CA ALA A 356 28.48 -6.60 -23.55
C ALA A 356 27.61 -5.78 -24.51
N ASP A 357 27.56 -4.45 -24.36
CA ASP A 357 26.87 -3.58 -25.33
C ASP A 357 27.55 -3.61 -26.71
N LEU A 358 28.89 -3.65 -26.76
CA LEU A 358 29.66 -3.82 -28.00
C LEU A 358 29.29 -5.11 -28.76
N ARG A 359 28.86 -6.15 -28.05
CA ARG A 359 28.40 -7.42 -28.64
C ARG A 359 26.91 -7.44 -28.99
N GLY A 360 26.14 -6.42 -28.59
CA GLY A 360 24.68 -6.41 -28.73
C GLY A 360 23.97 -7.35 -27.74
N ASP A 361 24.61 -7.62 -26.60
CA ASP A 361 24.06 -8.49 -25.55
C ASP A 361 23.16 -7.72 -24.55
N LEU A 362 23.19 -6.38 -24.58
CA LEU A 362 22.46 -5.51 -23.66
C LEU A 362 21.33 -4.72 -24.33
N ILE A 363 20.32 -4.37 -23.55
CA ILE A 363 19.22 -3.46 -23.88
C ILE A 363 19.24 -2.35 -22.83
N LEU A 364 19.47 -1.11 -23.25
CA LEU A 364 19.32 0.07 -22.40
C LEU A 364 17.93 0.66 -22.64
N SER A 365 17.17 0.86 -21.56
CA SER A 365 15.84 1.47 -21.57
C SER A 365 15.68 2.34 -20.32
N SER A 366 16.26 3.54 -20.34
CA SER A 366 16.11 4.53 -19.28
C SER A 366 15.09 5.60 -19.67
N VAL A 367 14.27 6.04 -18.73
CA VAL A 367 13.19 7.00 -18.97
C VAL A 367 13.32 8.19 -18.02
N GLY A 368 13.57 9.36 -18.59
CA GLY A 368 13.50 10.65 -17.93
C GLY A 368 12.12 11.27 -18.07
N ILE A 369 11.41 11.44 -16.95
CA ILE A 369 10.15 12.19 -16.94
C ILE A 369 10.45 13.68 -16.81
N ASN A 370 10.03 14.46 -17.81
CA ASN A 370 10.15 15.90 -17.77
C ASN A 370 9.12 16.51 -16.83
N SER A 371 9.50 17.61 -16.18
CA SER A 371 8.65 18.24 -15.18
C SER A 371 7.48 19.04 -15.76
N ASP A 372 7.63 19.57 -16.97
CA ASP A 372 6.55 20.21 -17.71
C ASP A 372 5.75 19.13 -18.48
N PRO A 373 4.45 18.94 -18.20
CA PRO A 373 3.63 17.93 -18.88
C PRO A 373 3.43 18.21 -20.38
N ASP A 374 3.71 19.43 -20.85
CA ASP A 374 3.68 19.77 -22.28
C ASP A 374 4.94 19.27 -23.02
N ILE A 375 5.95 18.80 -22.28
CA ILE A 375 7.18 18.21 -22.83
C ILE A 375 7.06 16.69 -22.69
N PRO A 376 7.11 15.92 -23.79
CA PRO A 376 7.05 14.47 -23.72
C PRO A 376 8.25 13.91 -22.93
N ALA A 377 8.12 12.69 -22.40
CA ALA A 377 9.22 12.03 -21.69
C ALA A 377 10.44 11.83 -22.62
N THR A 378 11.61 11.72 -22.02
CA THR A 378 12.87 11.45 -22.72
C THR A 378 13.26 10.00 -22.47
N MET A 379 13.59 9.26 -23.51
CA MET A 379 14.05 7.87 -23.42
C MET A 379 15.50 7.80 -23.88
N GLU A 380 16.36 7.31 -23.00
CA GLU A 380 17.75 6.98 -23.31
C GLU A 380 17.83 5.48 -23.58
N VAL A 381 18.25 5.15 -24.80
CA VAL A 381 18.20 3.80 -25.33
C VAL A 381 19.50 3.46 -26.06
N ASN A 382 19.79 2.16 -26.19
CA ASN A 382 20.91 1.70 -27.02
C ASN A 382 20.41 1.18 -28.37
N ARG A 383 21.36 0.73 -29.19
CA ARG A 383 21.08 0.20 -30.53
C ARG A 383 20.20 -1.04 -30.51
N GLU A 384 20.38 -1.93 -29.54
CA GLU A 384 19.59 -3.17 -29.47
C GLU A 384 18.13 -2.88 -29.16
N TRP A 385 17.85 -1.94 -28.24
CA TRP A 385 16.49 -1.45 -28.04
C TRP A 385 15.92 -0.84 -29.32
N LEU A 386 16.70 -0.02 -30.04
CA LEU A 386 16.25 0.63 -31.27
C LEU A 386 15.83 -0.39 -32.35
N ILE A 387 16.54 -1.50 -32.47
CA ILE A 387 16.23 -2.56 -33.45
C ILE A 387 14.90 -3.25 -33.13
N ASN A 388 14.62 -3.47 -31.84
CA ASN A 388 13.47 -4.25 -31.39
C ASN A 388 12.20 -3.39 -31.26
N GLU A 389 12.35 -2.18 -30.68
CA GLU A 389 11.22 -1.33 -30.30
C GLU A 389 11.11 -0.06 -31.14
N GLY A 390 12.23 0.41 -31.72
CA GLY A 390 12.36 1.73 -32.30
C GLY A 390 11.47 2.02 -33.51
N PRO A 391 11.18 3.30 -33.81
CA PRO A 391 10.42 3.66 -34.99
C PRO A 391 11.20 3.28 -36.27
N PRO A 392 10.53 2.76 -37.31
CA PRO A 392 11.18 2.21 -38.52
C PRO A 392 12.13 3.18 -39.24
N GLU A 393 11.90 4.49 -39.11
CA GLU A 393 12.73 5.55 -39.68
C GLU A 393 14.10 5.64 -39.00
N LEU A 394 14.16 5.39 -37.69
CA LEU A 394 15.39 5.45 -36.91
C LEU A 394 16.21 4.17 -37.06
N ILE A 395 15.58 3.01 -37.27
CA ILE A 395 16.27 1.71 -37.50
C ILE A 395 17.18 1.76 -38.73
N LYS A 396 16.80 2.56 -39.75
CA LYS A 396 17.58 2.73 -40.99
C LYS A 396 18.77 3.68 -40.83
N SER A 397 18.84 4.41 -39.71
CA SER A 397 19.96 5.29 -39.42
C SER A 397 21.12 4.47 -38.88
N ASN A 398 22.31 4.60 -39.50
CA ASN A 398 23.51 3.92 -39.03
C ASN A 398 24.03 4.61 -37.76
N ALA A 399 23.47 4.23 -36.60
CA ALA A 399 24.11 4.50 -35.32
C ALA A 399 25.44 3.72 -35.26
N ASN A 400 26.52 4.39 -35.64
CA ASN A 400 27.89 3.89 -35.54
C ASN A 400 28.43 4.13 -34.11
N SER A 401 29.62 3.61 -33.82
CA SER A 401 30.30 3.73 -32.52
C SER A 401 30.58 5.17 -32.03
N SER A 402 30.36 6.20 -32.87
CA SER A 402 30.57 7.61 -32.50
C SER A 402 29.39 8.54 -32.84
N THR A 403 28.22 8.00 -33.15
CA THR A 403 27.03 8.80 -33.47
C THR A 403 25.94 8.61 -32.42
N VAL A 404 25.45 9.71 -31.83
CA VAL A 404 24.22 9.75 -31.04
C VAL A 404 23.07 10.19 -31.94
N LEU A 405 21.97 9.44 -31.95
CA LEU A 405 20.75 9.88 -32.62
C LEU A 405 19.85 10.56 -31.59
N LEU A 406 19.58 11.85 -31.79
CA LEU A 406 18.65 12.61 -30.99
C LEU A 406 17.37 12.81 -31.78
N ALA A 407 16.38 11.96 -31.51
CA ALA A 407 15.15 11.89 -32.28
C ALA A 407 13.97 12.56 -31.56
N MET A 408 13.16 13.30 -32.33
CA MET A 408 11.96 13.98 -31.81
C MET A 408 10.73 13.72 -32.69
N PRO A 409 9.52 13.74 -32.11
CA PRO A 409 8.30 13.48 -32.88
C PRO A 409 8.03 14.58 -33.91
N GLU A 410 7.48 14.20 -35.06
CA GLU A 410 6.93 15.17 -36.00
C GLU A 410 5.81 16.00 -35.36
N GLY A 411 5.79 17.30 -35.64
CA GLY A 411 4.85 18.23 -35.01
C GLY A 411 5.20 18.62 -33.57
N ALA A 412 6.41 18.32 -33.07
CA ALA A 412 6.88 18.73 -31.76
C ALA A 412 6.63 20.22 -31.46
N THR A 413 6.16 20.50 -30.24
CA THR A 413 5.89 21.88 -29.76
C THR A 413 7.18 22.68 -29.66
N GLU A 414 7.08 24.01 -29.56
CA GLU A 414 8.26 24.85 -29.36
C GLU A 414 9.02 24.51 -28.07
N LYS A 415 8.29 24.17 -26.99
CA LYS A 415 8.89 23.72 -25.73
C LYS A 415 9.68 22.42 -25.91
N THR A 416 9.13 21.45 -26.64
CA THR A 416 9.81 20.19 -26.96
C THR A 416 11.06 20.44 -27.80
N ARG A 417 10.98 21.31 -28.82
CA ARG A 417 12.16 21.69 -29.62
C ARG A 417 13.26 22.31 -28.78
N GLU A 418 12.89 23.16 -27.82
CA GLU A 418 13.87 23.79 -26.94
C GLU A 418 14.49 22.79 -25.95
N ARG A 419 13.71 21.83 -25.44
CA ARG A 419 14.23 20.71 -24.65
C ARG A 419 15.25 19.89 -25.45
N VAL A 420 14.94 19.56 -26.71
CA VAL A 420 15.87 18.83 -27.59
C VAL A 420 17.18 19.59 -27.80
N LYS A 421 17.13 20.93 -27.94
CA LYS A 421 18.37 21.75 -28.00
C LYS A 421 19.16 21.69 -26.69
N GLN A 422 18.49 21.70 -25.54
CA GLN A 422 19.15 21.56 -24.24
C GLN A 422 19.82 20.19 -24.11
N GLU A 423 19.14 19.12 -24.51
CA GLU A 423 19.70 17.76 -24.52
C GLU A 423 20.91 17.66 -25.44
N HIS A 424 20.84 18.25 -26.64
CA HIS A 424 22.00 18.31 -27.54
C HIS A 424 23.21 19.00 -26.90
N VAL A 425 23.01 20.08 -26.13
CA VAL A 425 24.09 20.76 -25.39
C VAL A 425 24.59 19.90 -24.23
N TYR A 426 23.69 19.24 -23.51
CA TYR A 426 24.03 18.34 -22.40
C TYR A 426 24.90 17.17 -22.88
N LEU A 427 24.49 16.48 -23.93
CA LEU A 427 25.21 15.34 -24.52
C LEU A 427 26.63 15.72 -24.98
N ARG A 428 26.83 16.94 -25.50
CA ARG A 428 28.19 17.43 -25.83
C ARG A 428 29.05 17.63 -24.60
N LYS A 429 28.50 18.24 -23.54
CA LYS A 429 29.23 18.42 -22.28
C LYS A 429 29.57 17.09 -21.63
N GLN A 430 28.66 16.13 -21.69
CA GLN A 430 28.86 14.76 -21.24
C GLN A 430 30.02 14.12 -22.01
N ALA A 431 30.02 14.23 -23.34
CA ALA A 431 31.10 13.71 -24.19
C ALA A 431 32.46 14.33 -23.85
N ASP A 432 32.52 15.65 -23.64
CA ASP A 432 33.75 16.34 -23.25
C ASP A 432 34.27 15.85 -21.89
N LYS A 433 33.36 15.60 -20.93
CA LYS A 433 33.68 15.11 -19.58
C LYS A 433 34.24 13.69 -19.61
N GLU A 434 33.61 12.81 -20.40
CA GLU A 434 34.02 11.39 -20.53
C GLU A 434 35.14 11.20 -21.58
N GLY A 435 35.64 12.29 -22.20
CA GLY A 435 36.79 12.26 -23.10
C GLY A 435 36.49 11.79 -24.54
N VAL A 436 35.22 11.77 -24.95
CA VAL A 436 34.78 11.32 -26.28
C VAL A 436 34.93 12.45 -27.30
N SER A 437 36.06 12.49 -28.00
CA SER A 437 36.47 13.63 -28.85
C SER A 437 35.75 13.71 -30.21
N ASP A 438 35.25 12.59 -30.74
CA ASP A 438 34.70 12.47 -32.11
C ASP A 438 33.17 12.29 -32.15
N LEU A 439 32.44 12.72 -31.11
CA LEU A 439 30.99 12.53 -31.03
C LEU A 439 30.24 13.34 -32.10
N LYS A 440 29.46 12.65 -32.94
CA LYS A 440 28.48 13.28 -33.85
C LYS A 440 27.08 13.12 -33.27
N ILE A 441 26.34 14.22 -33.16
CA ILE A 441 24.93 14.18 -32.75
C ILE A 441 24.07 14.48 -33.98
N GLU A 442 23.28 13.51 -34.40
CA GLU A 442 22.34 13.66 -35.52
C GLU A 442 20.93 13.90 -34.98
N LEU A 443 20.34 15.02 -35.35
CA LEU A 443 18.92 15.27 -35.06
C LEU A 443 18.05 14.63 -36.13
N VAL A 444 17.18 13.71 -35.70
CA VAL A 444 16.26 13.00 -36.59
C VAL A 444 14.82 13.26 -36.15
N LYS A 445 13.88 13.21 -37.09
CA LYS A 445 12.45 13.24 -36.79
C LYS A 445 11.82 11.90 -37.12
N TYR A 446 10.82 11.51 -36.37
CA TYR A 446 10.07 10.28 -36.60
C TYR A 446 8.56 10.53 -36.59
N SER A 447 7.81 9.61 -37.20
CA SER A 447 6.36 9.71 -37.40
C SER A 447 5.59 9.78 -36.07
N ASN A 448 4.60 10.68 -35.97
CA ASN A 448 3.72 10.86 -34.80
C ASN A 448 2.26 10.54 -35.22
N PRO A 449 1.48 9.71 -34.48
CA PRO A 449 1.77 9.10 -33.18
C PRO A 449 2.62 7.84 -33.25
N TYR A 450 3.57 7.74 -32.34
CA TYR A 450 4.35 6.55 -32.05
C TYR A 450 4.34 6.30 -30.54
N GLN A 451 4.30 5.03 -30.14
CA GLN A 451 4.34 4.61 -28.75
C GLN A 451 5.55 3.71 -28.54
N ALA A 452 6.41 4.08 -27.60
CA ALA A 452 7.60 3.32 -27.25
C ALA A 452 7.33 2.42 -26.04
N PHE A 453 7.81 1.18 -26.07
CA PHE A 453 7.77 0.29 -24.91
C PHE A 453 8.88 0.64 -23.92
N SER A 454 8.53 0.80 -22.64
CA SER A 454 9.48 1.01 -21.55
C SER A 454 9.61 -0.25 -20.71
N TYR A 455 10.85 -0.72 -20.54
CA TYR A 455 11.15 -1.80 -19.62
C TYR A 455 11.22 -1.35 -18.15
N PHE A 456 11.11 -0.05 -17.90
CA PHE A 456 11.10 0.50 -16.55
C PHE A 456 9.77 0.18 -15.84
N THR A 457 9.83 -0.58 -14.76
CA THR A 457 8.64 -1.18 -14.14
C THR A 457 7.79 -0.20 -13.32
N ASP A 458 8.35 0.96 -12.93
CA ASP A 458 7.69 1.99 -12.11
C ASP A 458 7.04 3.14 -12.92
N ILE A 459 7.12 3.11 -14.26
CA ILE A 459 6.60 4.12 -15.19
C ILE A 459 5.54 3.46 -16.10
N PRO A 460 4.64 4.24 -16.73
CA PRO A 460 3.76 3.70 -17.77
C PRO A 460 4.50 2.86 -18.81
N VAL A 461 3.89 1.72 -19.15
CA VAL A 461 4.48 0.70 -20.02
C VAL A 461 4.70 1.19 -21.46
N MET A 462 3.76 2.02 -21.94
CA MET A 462 3.88 2.69 -23.23
C MET A 462 4.07 4.19 -23.01
N ILE A 463 5.07 4.75 -23.69
CA ILE A 463 5.35 6.17 -23.65
C ILE A 463 4.93 6.78 -24.99
N ASP A 464 4.02 7.75 -24.91
CA ASP A 464 3.48 8.43 -26.08
C ASP A 464 4.49 9.45 -26.62
N SER A 465 4.96 9.22 -27.86
CA SER A 465 5.82 10.13 -28.65
C SER A 465 6.99 10.75 -27.86
N PRO A 466 7.87 9.94 -27.25
CA PRO A 466 8.99 10.42 -26.45
C PRO A 466 10.09 11.11 -27.28
N ILE A 467 10.89 11.96 -26.65
CA ILE A 467 12.21 12.31 -27.20
C ILE A 467 13.10 11.07 -27.03
N ILE A 468 13.68 10.55 -28.11
CA ILE A 468 14.49 9.32 -28.07
C ILE A 468 15.96 9.70 -28.27
N ILE A 469 16.82 9.29 -27.34
CA ILE A 469 18.27 9.46 -27.37
C ILE A 469 18.88 8.08 -27.56
N VAL A 470 19.41 7.80 -28.76
CA VAL A 470 20.08 6.54 -29.05
C VAL A 470 21.58 6.72 -28.82
N HIS A 471 22.11 6.03 -27.82
CA HIS A 471 23.52 6.05 -27.47
C HIS A 471 24.38 5.23 -28.45
N PRO A 472 25.65 5.62 -28.65
CA PRO A 472 26.58 4.86 -29.45
C PRO A 472 26.93 3.54 -28.77
N ILE A 473 27.33 2.57 -29.58
CA ILE A 473 27.69 1.22 -29.13
C ILE A 473 28.89 1.30 -28.16
N GLY A 474 28.82 0.57 -27.06
CA GLY A 474 29.78 0.57 -25.95
C GLY A 474 29.46 1.59 -24.85
N LEU A 475 28.35 2.33 -24.98
CA LEU A 475 27.88 3.32 -24.00
C LEU A 475 28.96 4.32 -23.50
N PRO A 476 29.85 4.85 -24.36
CA PRO A 476 31.00 5.67 -23.93
C PRO A 476 30.65 7.05 -23.34
N LEU A 477 29.37 7.42 -23.30
CA LEU A 477 28.89 8.69 -22.71
C LEU A 477 28.47 8.55 -21.25
N HIS A 478 28.44 7.32 -20.74
CA HIS A 478 28.03 7.02 -19.38
C HIS A 478 29.28 6.67 -18.58
N SER A 479 29.41 7.28 -17.41
CA SER A 479 30.50 6.94 -16.49
C SER A 479 30.28 5.55 -15.89
N ASP A 480 31.31 4.98 -15.28
CA ASP A 480 31.20 3.68 -14.60
C ASP A 480 30.07 3.71 -13.56
N TYR A 481 29.97 4.81 -12.81
CA TYR A 481 28.91 5.06 -11.85
C TYR A 481 27.50 5.09 -12.48
N ASP A 482 27.37 5.69 -13.67
CA ASP A 482 26.07 5.75 -14.36
C ASP A 482 25.63 4.36 -14.82
N LEU A 483 26.55 3.57 -15.39
CA LEU A 483 26.28 2.19 -15.80
C LEU A 483 25.92 1.29 -14.61
N SER A 484 26.65 1.43 -13.50
CA SER A 484 26.34 0.81 -12.21
C SER A 484 24.93 1.15 -11.71
N SER A 485 24.59 2.43 -11.75
CA SER A 485 23.28 2.93 -11.35
C SER A 485 22.17 2.37 -12.24
N PHE A 486 22.40 2.29 -13.55
CA PHE A 486 21.44 1.74 -14.51
C PHE A 486 21.18 0.24 -14.32
N VAL A 487 22.18 -0.55 -13.96
CA VAL A 487 21.96 -1.97 -13.62
C VAL A 487 21.13 -2.07 -12.33
N SER A 488 21.51 -1.32 -11.30
CA SER A 488 20.80 -1.32 -10.00
C SER A 488 19.35 -0.83 -10.14
N GLY A 489 19.11 0.11 -11.05
CA GLY A 489 17.79 0.64 -11.40
C GLY A 489 17.01 -0.18 -12.43
N HIS A 490 17.50 -1.36 -12.85
CA HIS A 490 16.90 -2.20 -13.90
C HIS A 490 16.67 -1.49 -15.25
N GLN A 491 17.51 -0.50 -15.57
CA GLN A 491 17.48 0.23 -16.83
C GLN A 491 18.36 -0.42 -17.90
N ILE A 492 19.41 -1.16 -17.49
CA ILE A 492 20.17 -2.05 -18.37
C ILE A 492 19.67 -3.48 -18.15
N LEU A 493 19.30 -4.13 -19.25
CA LEU A 493 18.84 -5.51 -19.29
C LEU A 493 19.74 -6.32 -20.24
N PHE A 494 19.85 -7.60 -19.97
CA PHE A 494 20.45 -8.56 -20.89
C PHE A 494 19.38 -9.03 -21.87
N LYS A 495 19.71 -9.08 -23.16
CA LYS A 495 18.78 -9.48 -24.21
C LYS A 495 18.13 -10.85 -23.95
N ASP A 496 18.91 -11.81 -23.48
CA ASP A 496 18.45 -13.15 -23.14
C ASP A 496 19.35 -13.82 -22.07
N LYS A 497 19.00 -15.07 -21.72
CA LYS A 497 19.77 -15.88 -20.75
C LYS A 497 21.19 -16.18 -21.20
N THR A 498 21.42 -16.30 -22.50
CA THR A 498 22.74 -16.61 -23.04
C THR A 498 23.67 -15.40 -22.97
N ALA A 499 23.16 -14.20 -23.21
CA ALA A 499 23.84 -12.93 -23.03
C ALA A 499 24.27 -12.73 -21.58
N PHE A 500 23.36 -12.98 -20.63
CA PHE A 500 23.68 -12.90 -19.20
C PHE A 500 24.75 -13.91 -18.76
N GLN A 501 24.63 -15.17 -19.18
CA GLN A 501 25.64 -16.21 -18.85
C GLN A 501 27.01 -15.89 -19.46
N ARG A 502 27.04 -15.35 -20.68
CA ARG A 502 28.27 -14.88 -21.32
C ARG A 502 28.89 -13.73 -20.53
N PHE A 503 28.10 -12.77 -20.07
CA PHE A 503 28.56 -11.68 -19.22
C PHE A 503 29.17 -12.18 -17.91
N LEU A 504 28.49 -13.07 -17.18
CA LEU A 504 29.04 -13.65 -15.94
C LEU A 504 30.36 -14.40 -16.18
N SER A 505 30.45 -15.19 -17.27
CA SER A 505 31.67 -15.93 -17.58
C SER A 505 32.86 -15.05 -17.99
N ALA A 506 32.58 -13.89 -18.59
CA ALA A 506 33.59 -12.96 -19.07
C ALA A 506 34.01 -11.93 -18.01
N ASN A 507 33.19 -11.71 -16.98
CA ASN A 507 33.40 -10.71 -15.95
C ASN A 507 33.30 -11.34 -14.54
N PRO A 508 34.39 -11.94 -14.00
CA PRO A 508 34.38 -12.61 -12.70
C PRO A 508 33.83 -11.76 -11.52
N PRO A 509 34.13 -10.44 -11.43
CA PRO A 509 33.50 -9.55 -10.43
C PRO A 509 31.96 -9.54 -10.44
N ALA A 510 31.33 -9.89 -11.57
CA ALA A 510 29.88 -9.91 -11.70
C ALA A 510 29.22 -11.08 -10.97
N GLU A 511 29.91 -12.21 -10.83
CA GLU A 511 29.40 -13.36 -10.06
C GLU A 511 29.26 -13.02 -8.58
N GLU A 512 30.19 -12.23 -8.06
CA GLU A 512 30.08 -11.73 -6.69
C GLU A 512 29.02 -10.64 -6.63
N THR A 513 29.00 -9.68 -7.55
CA THR A 513 28.22 -8.44 -7.37
C THR A 513 26.72 -8.58 -7.65
N VAL A 514 26.32 -9.48 -8.56
CA VAL A 514 24.91 -9.70 -8.90
C VAL A 514 24.26 -10.65 -7.90
N LEU A 515 23.18 -10.20 -7.24
CA LEU A 515 22.46 -11.00 -6.24
C LEU A 515 21.20 -11.67 -6.78
N GLU A 516 20.53 -11.05 -7.74
CA GLU A 516 19.29 -11.58 -8.29
C GLU A 516 19.28 -11.43 -9.80
N THR A 517 18.73 -12.43 -10.48
CA THR A 517 18.45 -12.36 -11.90
C THR A 517 17.09 -12.97 -12.19
N GLY A 518 16.45 -12.49 -13.24
CA GLY A 518 15.19 -13.02 -13.69
C GLY A 518 14.72 -12.33 -14.95
N ARG A 519 13.60 -12.79 -15.50
CA ARG A 519 12.95 -12.06 -16.59
C ARG A 519 12.37 -10.76 -16.05
N ILE A 520 12.50 -9.70 -16.82
CA ILE A 520 11.94 -8.39 -16.45
C ILE A 520 10.42 -8.46 -16.29
N SER A 521 9.74 -9.30 -17.09
CA SER A 521 8.29 -9.56 -16.94
C SER A 521 7.93 -10.12 -15.57
N ASP A 522 8.78 -11.00 -15.01
CA ASP A 522 8.52 -11.61 -13.72
C ASP A 522 8.72 -10.59 -12.60
N LEU A 523 9.69 -9.66 -12.75
CA LEU A 523 9.87 -8.53 -11.83
C LEU A 523 8.65 -7.62 -11.86
N TRP A 524 8.21 -7.23 -13.06
CA TRP A 524 6.99 -6.42 -13.23
C TRP A 524 5.75 -7.13 -12.66
N LEU A 525 5.58 -8.44 -12.89
CA LEU A 525 4.48 -9.23 -12.31
C LEU A 525 4.52 -9.25 -10.78
N ALA A 526 5.70 -9.40 -10.20
CA ALA A 526 5.88 -9.38 -8.75
C ALA A 526 5.48 -8.02 -8.16
N GLN A 527 5.95 -6.92 -8.74
CA GLN A 527 5.56 -5.56 -8.33
C GLN A 527 4.06 -5.30 -8.57
N SER A 528 3.54 -5.73 -9.71
CA SER A 528 2.12 -5.64 -10.06
C SER A 528 1.22 -6.37 -9.06
N LYS A 529 1.68 -7.51 -8.53
CA LYS A 529 0.96 -8.26 -7.49
C LYS A 529 0.78 -7.42 -6.23
N VAL A 530 1.80 -6.68 -5.80
CA VAL A 530 1.72 -5.76 -4.66
C VAL A 530 0.61 -4.74 -4.88
N TYR A 531 0.57 -4.09 -6.04
CA TYR A 531 -0.50 -3.15 -6.39
C TYR A 531 -1.88 -3.78 -6.42
N THR A 532 -2.01 -4.99 -6.97
CA THR A 532 -3.32 -5.68 -7.00
C THR A 532 -3.80 -6.06 -5.60
N THR A 533 -2.90 -6.50 -4.72
CA THR A 533 -3.18 -6.80 -3.32
C THR A 533 -3.55 -5.53 -2.55
N GLN A 534 -2.80 -4.44 -2.73
CA GLN A 534 -3.11 -3.14 -2.13
C GLN A 534 -4.46 -2.62 -2.63
N ALA A 535 -4.78 -2.76 -3.92
CA ALA A 535 -6.07 -2.40 -4.49
C ALA A 535 -7.22 -3.20 -3.83
N MET A 536 -7.07 -4.51 -3.64
CA MET A 536 -8.07 -5.31 -2.92
C MET A 536 -8.26 -4.84 -1.48
N LEU A 537 -7.17 -4.53 -0.78
CA LEU A 537 -7.18 -4.02 0.59
C LEU A 537 -7.87 -2.65 0.68
N PHE A 538 -7.50 -1.69 -0.17
CA PHE A 538 -8.14 -0.38 -0.19
C PHE A 538 -9.60 -0.45 -0.66
N THR A 539 -9.95 -1.41 -1.54
CA THR A 539 -11.35 -1.69 -1.91
C THR A 539 -12.14 -2.15 -0.69
N PHE A 540 -11.59 -3.07 0.09
CA PHE A 540 -12.22 -3.53 1.32
C PHE A 540 -12.44 -2.38 2.31
N ILE A 541 -11.43 -1.55 2.52
CA ILE A 541 -11.48 -0.40 3.42
C ILE A 541 -12.51 0.62 2.98
N PHE A 542 -12.54 0.89 1.69
CA PHE A 542 -13.52 1.78 1.09
C PHE A 542 -14.95 1.28 1.33
N ILE A 543 -15.21 -0.02 1.12
CA ILE A 543 -16.52 -0.63 1.40
C ILE A 543 -16.90 -0.49 2.88
N VAL A 544 -15.97 -0.80 3.80
CA VAL A 544 -16.21 -0.68 5.25
C VAL A 544 -16.45 0.78 5.66
N THR A 545 -15.69 1.71 5.11
CA THR A 545 -15.80 3.15 5.40
C THR A 545 -17.12 3.71 4.92
N ILE A 546 -17.55 3.37 3.70
CA ILE A 546 -18.86 3.73 3.17
C ILE A 546 -19.98 3.09 4.00
N GLY A 547 -19.85 1.81 4.31
CA GLY A 547 -20.81 1.09 5.14
C GLY A 547 -21.02 1.81 6.48
N LEU A 548 -19.92 2.17 7.16
CA LEU A 548 -19.97 2.91 8.42
C LEU A 548 -20.59 4.31 8.23
N TRP A 549 -20.16 5.05 7.21
CA TRP A 549 -20.69 6.39 6.90
C TRP A 549 -22.21 6.38 6.72
N LEU A 550 -22.72 5.42 5.93
CA LEU A 550 -24.16 5.27 5.67
C LEU A 550 -24.92 4.74 6.90
N ILE A 551 -24.35 3.81 7.66
CA ILE A 551 -24.94 3.33 8.93
C ILE A 551 -25.07 4.48 9.93
N LEU A 552 -24.03 5.32 10.05
CA LEU A 552 -24.06 6.50 10.92
C LEU A 552 -25.06 7.55 10.43
N ALA A 553 -25.28 7.68 9.12
CA ALA A 553 -26.36 8.51 8.56
C ALA A 553 -27.76 8.06 9.00
N VAL A 554 -28.01 6.76 8.91
CA VAL A 554 -29.27 6.16 9.35
C VAL A 554 -29.42 6.28 10.87
N ALA A 555 -28.35 6.00 11.61
CA ALA A 555 -28.30 6.16 13.06
C ALA A 555 -28.60 7.59 13.49
N LEU A 556 -28.01 8.60 12.85
CA LEU A 556 -28.23 10.01 13.15
C LEU A 556 -29.69 10.39 12.89
N SER A 557 -30.25 9.93 11.76
CA SER A 557 -31.65 10.16 11.40
C SER A 557 -32.62 9.55 12.40
N LEU A 558 -32.36 8.30 12.82
CA LEU A 558 -33.13 7.59 13.85
C LEU A 558 -33.07 8.31 15.19
N SER A 559 -31.86 8.67 15.61
CA SER A 559 -31.60 9.40 16.85
C SER A 559 -32.34 10.73 16.87
N TYR A 560 -32.20 11.52 15.81
CA TYR A 560 -32.87 12.81 15.65
C TYR A 560 -34.39 12.66 15.70
N TYR A 561 -34.94 11.63 15.04
CA TYR A 561 -36.37 11.34 15.08
C TYR A 561 -36.84 11.01 16.49
N GLN A 562 -36.10 10.19 17.25
CA GLN A 562 -36.46 9.85 18.63
C GLN A 562 -36.43 11.08 19.54
N VAL A 563 -35.45 11.98 19.37
CA VAL A 563 -35.35 13.25 20.13
C VAL A 563 -36.56 14.14 19.86
N HIS A 564 -36.87 14.33 18.58
CA HIS A 564 -37.83 15.33 18.13
C HIS A 564 -39.21 14.74 17.82
N ARG A 565 -39.49 13.51 18.25
CA ARG A 565 -40.70 12.76 17.88
C ARG A 565 -41.98 13.58 18.07
N ARG A 566 -42.18 14.17 19.25
CA ARG A 566 -43.36 14.98 19.56
C ARG A 566 -43.46 16.23 18.67
N ARG A 567 -42.34 16.91 18.44
CA ARG A 567 -42.27 18.10 17.57
C ARG A 567 -42.58 17.72 16.12
N LEU A 568 -42.08 16.58 15.65
CA LEU A 568 -42.30 16.07 14.30
C LEU A 568 -43.75 15.61 14.10
N GLU A 569 -44.34 14.91 15.06
CA GLU A 569 -45.75 14.49 15.04
C GLU A 569 -46.69 15.70 15.06
N VAL A 570 -46.49 16.65 15.98
CA VAL A 570 -47.31 17.87 16.04
C VAL A 570 -47.13 18.72 14.78
N GLY A 571 -45.90 18.89 14.31
CA GLY A 571 -45.63 19.63 13.09
C GLY A 571 -46.26 18.99 11.84
N HIS A 572 -46.31 17.65 11.78
CA HIS A 572 -46.98 16.93 10.70
C HIS A 572 -48.50 17.15 10.73
N LEU A 573 -49.12 17.08 11.92
CA LEU A 573 -50.55 17.36 12.09
C LEU A 573 -50.91 18.81 11.72
N LEU A 574 -50.02 19.75 12.00
CA LEU A 574 -50.19 21.17 11.66
C LEU A 574 -49.85 21.49 10.19
N GLY A 575 -49.52 20.51 9.36
CA GLY A 575 -49.13 20.72 7.95
C GLY A 575 -47.84 21.51 7.78
N VAL A 576 -47.02 21.63 8.83
CA VAL A 576 -45.74 22.36 8.76
C VAL A 576 -44.81 21.59 7.83
N ASN A 577 -44.16 22.34 6.94
CA ASN A 577 -43.22 21.77 5.98
C ASN A 577 -42.15 20.91 6.72
N PRO A 578 -42.01 19.61 6.37
CA PRO A 578 -41.08 18.69 7.03
C PRO A 578 -39.61 19.15 6.98
N TRP A 579 -39.24 19.96 6.00
CA TRP A 579 -37.90 20.52 5.84
C TRP A 579 -37.55 21.48 6.98
N ARG A 580 -38.49 22.34 7.39
CA ARG A 580 -38.28 23.29 8.49
C ARG A 580 -38.13 22.60 9.84
N LEU A 581 -38.82 21.47 10.04
CA LEU A 581 -38.75 20.70 11.28
C LEU A 581 -37.42 19.92 11.43
N ARG A 582 -36.70 19.71 10.33
CA ARG A 582 -35.43 18.96 10.28
C ARG A 582 -34.24 19.80 9.82
N LEU A 583 -34.37 21.13 9.84
CA LEU A 583 -33.36 22.03 9.30
C LEU A 583 -31.96 21.76 9.86
N GLY A 584 -31.83 21.44 11.15
CA GLY A 584 -30.53 21.13 11.76
C GLY A 584 -29.85 19.89 11.17
N LEU A 585 -30.63 18.82 10.91
CA LEU A 585 -30.12 17.60 10.30
C LEU A 585 -29.73 17.85 8.84
N VAL A 586 -30.58 18.56 8.08
CA VAL A 586 -30.31 18.90 6.68
C VAL A 586 -29.10 19.83 6.55
N ALA A 587 -28.97 20.81 7.45
CA ALA A 587 -27.82 21.72 7.48
C ALA A 587 -26.52 20.96 7.76
N MET A 588 -26.52 20.01 8.70
CA MET A 588 -25.35 19.16 8.97
C MET A 588 -24.94 18.34 7.74
N GLU A 589 -25.89 17.70 7.05
CA GLU A 589 -25.58 16.97 5.81
C GLU A 589 -25.05 17.89 4.71
N ALA A 590 -25.64 19.08 4.56
CA ALA A 590 -25.19 20.07 3.60
C ALA A 590 -23.75 20.53 3.89
N THR A 591 -23.36 20.65 5.16
CA THR A 591 -21.98 20.95 5.55
C THR A 591 -21.00 19.91 5.04
N PHE A 592 -21.34 18.61 5.06
CA PHE A 592 -20.47 17.58 4.49
C PHE A 592 -20.32 17.69 2.98
N VAL A 593 -21.39 18.03 2.26
CA VAL A 593 -21.32 18.30 0.81
C VAL A 593 -20.42 19.50 0.53
N ILE A 594 -20.59 20.59 1.28
CA ILE A 594 -19.78 21.82 1.13
C ILE A 594 -18.31 21.55 1.46
N LEU A 595 -18.01 20.86 2.56
CA LEU A 595 -16.65 20.51 2.94
C LEU A 595 -15.98 19.61 1.90
N SER A 596 -16.71 18.67 1.32
CA SER A 596 -16.23 17.87 0.18
C SER A 596 -15.90 18.76 -1.01
N SER A 597 -16.78 19.71 -1.37
CA SER A 597 -16.52 20.65 -2.47
C SER A 597 -15.28 21.51 -2.21
N ILE A 598 -15.08 22.01 -0.99
CA ILE A 598 -13.88 22.78 -0.60
C ILE A 598 -12.63 21.91 -0.71
N TRP A 599 -12.68 20.68 -0.21
CA TRP A 599 -11.56 19.74 -0.31
C TRP A 599 -11.22 19.44 -1.78
N ILE A 600 -12.24 19.25 -2.63
CA ILE A 600 -12.06 19.02 -4.08
C ILE A 600 -11.34 20.22 -4.73
N ILE A 601 -11.77 21.45 -4.44
CA ILE A 601 -11.13 22.66 -4.98
C ILE A 601 -9.65 22.69 -4.56
N LYS A 602 -9.37 22.49 -3.28
CA LYS A 602 -7.99 22.45 -2.77
C LYS A 602 -7.17 21.32 -3.37
N ALA A 603 -7.78 20.16 -3.63
CA ALA A 603 -7.12 19.03 -4.27
C ALA A 603 -6.79 19.33 -5.73
N VAL A 604 -7.66 20.07 -6.45
CA VAL A 604 -7.39 20.57 -7.81
C VAL A 604 -6.22 21.55 -7.79
N ASP A 605 -6.25 22.53 -6.89
CA ASP A 605 -5.19 23.53 -6.76
C ASP A 605 -3.85 22.90 -6.41
N ASN A 606 -3.84 21.96 -5.44
CA ASN A 606 -2.65 21.20 -5.09
C ASN A 606 -2.13 20.36 -6.26
N ARG A 607 -3.02 19.80 -7.10
CA ARG A 607 -2.59 19.06 -8.29
C ARG A 607 -1.95 19.99 -9.32
N ILE A 608 -2.50 21.18 -9.52
CA ILE A 608 -1.92 22.21 -10.40
C ILE A 608 -0.56 22.66 -9.86
N ALA A 609 -0.45 22.88 -8.55
CA ALA A 609 0.81 23.23 -7.89
C ALA A 609 1.83 22.08 -7.95
N LEU A 610 1.45 20.84 -7.70
CA LEU A 610 2.34 19.68 -7.80
C LEU A 610 2.86 19.46 -9.22
N LYS A 611 2.03 19.72 -10.24
CA LYS A 611 2.49 19.79 -11.64
C LYS A 611 3.55 20.86 -11.86
N SER A 612 3.52 21.97 -11.11
CA SER A 612 4.54 23.03 -11.19
C SER A 612 5.80 22.76 -10.37
N PHE A 613 5.80 21.76 -9.48
CA PHE A 613 6.89 21.48 -8.53
C PHE A 613 7.88 20.38 -8.96
N ASN A 614 7.87 19.94 -10.22
CA ASN A 614 8.90 19.07 -10.80
C ASN A 614 9.23 17.79 -9.97
N SER A 615 8.24 17.14 -9.32
CA SER A 615 8.47 15.89 -8.58
C SER A 615 8.00 14.69 -9.42
N PRO A 616 8.88 14.03 -10.19
CA PRO A 616 8.50 12.91 -11.06
C PRO A 616 7.91 11.72 -10.30
N THR A 617 8.32 11.49 -9.05
CA THR A 617 7.93 10.34 -8.22
C THR A 617 6.48 10.31 -7.74
N LEU A 618 5.79 11.46 -7.64
CA LEU A 618 4.40 11.54 -7.17
C LEU A 618 3.38 11.60 -8.32
N LEU A 619 3.83 12.02 -9.51
CA LEU A 619 3.00 12.17 -10.71
C LEU A 619 3.11 10.98 -11.66
N SER A 620 4.17 10.16 -11.56
CA SER A 620 4.34 8.92 -12.32
C SER A 620 3.39 7.80 -11.90
N TYR A 621 2.72 7.92 -10.74
CA TYR A 621 1.65 7.00 -10.33
C TYR A 621 0.46 7.13 -11.31
N PRO A 622 0.19 6.13 -12.17
CA PRO A 622 -0.89 6.20 -13.16
C PRO A 622 -2.26 6.41 -12.49
N GLY A 623 -2.39 5.93 -11.24
CA GLY A 623 -3.62 6.05 -10.48
C GLY A 623 -3.95 7.45 -9.94
N LEU A 624 -2.94 8.29 -9.70
CA LEU A 624 -3.17 9.67 -9.24
C LEU A 624 -3.55 10.60 -10.39
N ALA A 625 -3.03 10.37 -11.60
CA ALA A 625 -3.36 11.17 -12.78
C ALA A 625 -4.75 10.84 -13.35
N ASN A 626 -5.09 9.55 -13.47
CA ASN A 626 -6.34 9.09 -14.10
C ASN A 626 -7.50 8.95 -13.11
N GLY A 627 -7.21 8.67 -11.84
CA GLY A 627 -8.21 8.45 -10.79
C GLY A 627 -8.80 9.73 -10.17
N PHE A 628 -8.26 10.90 -10.47
CA PHE A 628 -8.66 12.15 -9.81
C PHE A 628 -10.14 12.53 -10.07
N HIS A 629 -10.60 12.44 -11.33
CA HIS A 629 -12.00 12.73 -11.65
C HIS A 629 -12.96 11.71 -11.05
N ALA A 630 -12.59 10.42 -11.06
CA ALA A 630 -13.36 9.37 -10.40
C ALA A 630 -13.45 9.61 -8.89
N THR A 631 -12.36 10.04 -8.23
CA THR A 631 -12.35 10.41 -6.80
C THR A 631 -13.34 11.52 -6.49
N ILE A 632 -13.35 12.59 -7.30
CA ILE A 632 -14.30 13.70 -7.18
C ILE A 632 -15.74 13.21 -7.29
N ILE A 633 -16.05 12.45 -8.35
CA ILE A 633 -17.39 11.93 -8.62
C ILE A 633 -17.85 11.03 -7.47
N THR A 634 -16.99 10.14 -6.98
CA THR A 634 -17.30 9.23 -5.87
C THR A 634 -17.60 9.98 -4.58
N ILE A 635 -16.78 10.95 -4.17
CA ILE A 635 -17.01 11.73 -2.94
C ILE A 635 -18.31 12.54 -3.03
N LEU A 636 -18.56 13.21 -4.16
CA LEU A 636 -19.80 13.98 -4.37
C LEU A 636 -21.02 13.07 -4.36
N THR A 637 -20.95 11.91 -5.02
CA THR A 637 -22.04 10.95 -5.05
C THR A 637 -22.35 10.42 -3.66
N LEU A 638 -21.33 10.02 -2.89
CA LEU A 638 -21.52 9.47 -1.53
C LEU A 638 -22.06 10.51 -0.55
N THR A 639 -21.59 11.75 -0.61
CA THR A 639 -22.11 12.82 0.24
C THR A 639 -23.54 13.20 -0.14
N THR A 640 -23.87 13.21 -1.43
CA THR A 640 -25.24 13.46 -1.91
C THR A 640 -26.19 12.33 -1.48
N ILE A 641 -25.78 11.06 -1.63
CA ILE A 641 -26.57 9.90 -1.15
C ILE A 641 -26.82 10.03 0.36
N SER A 642 -25.78 10.36 1.13
CA SER A 642 -25.89 10.55 2.58
C SER A 642 -26.86 11.67 2.95
N ALA A 643 -26.80 12.81 2.25
CA ALA A 643 -27.74 13.92 2.43
C ALA A 643 -29.19 13.54 2.09
N CYS A 644 -29.39 12.55 1.22
CA CYS A 644 -30.71 12.03 0.88
C CYS A 644 -31.29 11.04 1.91
N ILE A 645 -30.48 10.42 2.77
CA ILE A 645 -30.95 9.43 3.75
C ILE A 645 -32.04 10.00 4.69
N PRO A 646 -31.87 11.19 5.30
CA PRO A 646 -32.92 11.83 6.09
C PRO A 646 -34.24 12.03 5.32
N ILE A 647 -34.15 12.27 4.01
CA ILE A 647 -35.29 12.50 3.10
C ILE A 647 -36.05 11.19 2.88
N VAL A 648 -35.33 10.14 2.50
CA VAL A 648 -35.91 8.81 2.26
C VAL A 648 -36.56 8.28 3.53
N TYR A 649 -35.88 8.43 4.67
CA TYR A 649 -36.42 8.01 5.97
C TYR A 649 -37.76 8.69 6.27
N HIS A 650 -37.92 9.97 5.92
CA HIS A 650 -39.19 10.67 6.07
C HIS A 650 -40.31 10.09 5.21
N LEU A 651 -40.04 9.83 3.93
CA LEU A 651 -41.04 9.31 2.99
C LEU A 651 -41.53 7.94 3.45
N VAL A 652 -40.62 7.06 3.85
CA VAL A 652 -40.94 5.74 4.40
C VAL A 652 -41.78 5.86 5.67
N TRP A 653 -41.39 6.75 6.58
CA TRP A 653 -42.14 6.98 7.81
C TRP A 653 -43.57 7.51 7.56
N SER A 654 -43.73 8.49 6.67
CA SER A 654 -45.03 9.09 6.35
C SER A 654 -46.01 8.09 5.73
N LYS A 655 -45.52 7.13 4.94
CA LYS A 655 -46.33 6.05 4.38
C LYS A 655 -46.76 5.04 5.45
N GLY A 656 -45.86 4.69 6.38
CA GLY A 656 -46.17 3.75 7.46
C GLY A 656 -47.14 4.25 8.53
N GLN A 657 -47.52 5.54 8.51
CA GLN A 657 -48.62 6.07 9.33
C GLN A 657 -49.97 6.13 8.60
N ARG A 658 -49.98 6.01 7.27
CA ARG A 658 -51.22 6.00 6.46
C ARG A 658 -51.79 4.59 6.25
N SER A 659 -51.00 3.56 6.52
CA SER A 659 -51.40 2.16 6.66
C SER A 659 -51.65 1.82 8.13
#